data_AF-A0A943Q7E9-F1
#
_entry.id   AF-A0A943Q7E9-F1
#
_cell.length_a   1.000
_cell.length_b   1.000
_cell.length_c   1.000
_cell.angle_alpha   90.00
_cell.angle_beta   90.00
_cell.angle_gamma   90.00
#
_symmetry.space_group_name_H-M   'P 1'
#
loop_
_entity.id
_entity.type
_entity.pdbx_description
1 polymer ?
#
loop_
_entity_poly.entity_id
_entity_poly.type
_entity_poly.pdbx_seq_one_letter_code
_entity_poly.pdbx_strand_id
1 'polypeptide(L)'
;MIRSFLLSQALLISLSSININVYSFDLNKDININSNTNIPIFYGATEITIDKDSVESFSIKDSRFRVFAKDYEDGDLTPYIQCTYNDVNPTIPGDYTLTYEVSDKDGNTVELNVPVHVKDKTGGKFDIVRTIYSIPKMNNMSMTGMERCNKGDRQILGVYLPANSSLSIKNIDTGFDSNMTVTCFTNTRAQNSILNIKSNNEYQYITNIRNSISYDCVPLLTSPRLSTEDIDKTFKIEIKYDNSVKPLDYYHYKDDEDQFKSGWNDSKNSFAVIDSEAIMFVAPFEDIDKLTNYGMTKKKKAFDTLDDALDYYLNVINRMDQMAGLVFDWSDETNRNYRTKYVAVADKGYAGAGAYYNGDFIAVANQTSISAFFSYGWGTLHELAHGYQGYFGRGVGGGVNLCFNETGNNVLAYYIQNDKSLYKDSANWLGDLSIKEDDFNKKRLNGQYIFQNDEGTYTNVNEKLYFLVNFFNSFEGEKTYGKLFSFYRSLAFKYGPTYFKVTDVYALFFLKEYKADILPYLDAWKLDVTANVRRYVLSQDSNSYVILGDVLDTDELNSYKVINSTSLKYSLVDEDELNSFMNSDSSLSLKIEIDDDFLIIGKKIGIKKNGRLIETKVIESNFILFKGLKHGDYEIEFPAVIGYDSKEVESLYLKEGENTLFHSYTKIESLFYHQTKLGITGVYNTFGFTLTLSENNKKGTVSLGGANLGNQTDEWKNKPDAVFVSVTIKDLDDNVVKQWSVKGNEYFATSNVPSVSIDLEYGYKISIYTERPQYVNVYLVSLGSNNPIEAYKTTDKNIEYEVTEDGLNLLNYSDFDTKEVLYEVIKNTWIAELRNYQKDIDDETLSNKRLDLTEKN
;
A
#
# COMPACT_ATOMS: atom_id res chain seq x y z
N MET A 1 31.35 -7.80 11.05
CA MET A 1 32.36 -8.46 10.20
C MET A 1 31.82 -9.70 9.50
N ILE A 2 31.98 -10.94 10.00
CA ILE A 2 31.53 -12.17 9.30
C ILE A 2 30.03 -12.11 8.91
N ARG A 3 29.21 -11.58 9.82
CA ARG A 3 27.77 -11.36 9.62
C ARG A 3 27.41 -10.43 8.47
N SER A 4 28.05 -9.26 8.38
CA SER A 4 27.77 -8.29 7.32
C SER A 4 28.21 -8.79 5.94
N PHE A 5 29.33 -9.53 5.90
CA PHE A 5 29.81 -10.18 4.68
C PHE A 5 28.87 -11.29 4.19
N LEU A 6 28.49 -12.23 5.06
CA LEU A 6 27.58 -13.33 4.72
C LEU A 6 26.17 -12.85 4.35
N LEU A 7 25.63 -11.84 5.05
CA LEU A 7 24.33 -11.26 4.73
C LEU A 7 24.34 -10.57 3.36
N SER A 8 25.41 -9.84 3.01
CA SER A 8 25.53 -9.21 1.69
C SER A 8 25.59 -10.24 0.57
N GLN A 9 26.27 -11.36 0.78
CA GLN A 9 26.37 -12.41 -0.23
C GLN A 9 25.09 -13.27 -0.32
N ALA A 10 24.43 -13.59 0.80
CA ALA A 10 23.13 -14.25 0.82
C ALA A 10 22.04 -13.37 0.15
N LEU A 11 22.12 -12.05 0.33
CA LEU A 11 21.24 -11.12 -0.38
C LEU A 11 21.52 -11.14 -1.90
N LEU A 12 22.80 -11.20 -2.31
CA LEU A 12 23.24 -11.33 -3.70
C LEU A 12 22.61 -12.54 -4.41
N ILE A 13 22.64 -13.70 -3.75
CA ILE A 13 22.12 -14.97 -4.27
C ILE A 13 20.58 -14.96 -4.29
N SER A 14 19.97 -14.39 -3.25
CA SER A 14 18.52 -14.31 -3.15
C SER A 14 17.90 -13.33 -4.16
N LEU A 15 18.64 -12.31 -4.60
CA LEU A 15 18.25 -11.33 -5.62
C LEU A 15 18.55 -11.80 -7.06
N SER A 16 19.67 -12.49 -7.29
CA SER A 16 20.04 -13.06 -8.60
C SER A 16 19.14 -14.24 -9.01
N SER A 17 18.59 -14.97 -8.04
CA SER A 17 17.57 -16.01 -8.26
C SER A 17 16.16 -15.47 -8.53
N ILE A 18 15.94 -14.15 -8.47
CA ILE A 18 14.63 -13.57 -8.80
C ILE A 18 14.54 -13.38 -10.32
N ASN A 19 14.00 -14.40 -10.99
CA ASN A 19 13.44 -14.25 -12.34
C ASN A 19 12.25 -13.28 -12.25
N ILE A 20 12.49 -12.01 -12.54
CA ILE A 20 11.44 -11.00 -12.65
C ILE A 20 11.19 -10.82 -14.14
N ASN A 21 10.07 -11.32 -14.63
CA ASN A 21 9.52 -10.86 -15.89
C ASN A 21 9.05 -9.42 -15.67
N VAL A 22 9.94 -8.45 -15.84
CA VAL A 22 9.53 -7.04 -15.93
C VAL A 22 8.84 -6.91 -17.28
N TYR A 23 7.51 -6.93 -17.28
CA TYR A 23 6.74 -6.82 -18.51
C TYR A 23 7.02 -5.47 -19.17
N SER A 24 7.35 -5.50 -20.46
CA SER A 24 7.34 -4.32 -21.30
C SER A 24 5.90 -3.82 -21.40
N PHE A 25 5.61 -2.67 -20.78
CA PHE A 25 4.32 -1.99 -20.91
C PHE A 25 4.19 -1.41 -22.32
N ASP A 26 3.47 -2.10 -23.19
CA ASP A 26 3.00 -1.56 -24.47
C ASP A 26 1.58 -1.02 -24.30
N LEU A 27 1.45 0.30 -24.41
CA LEU A 27 0.21 1.06 -24.22
C LEU A 27 -0.83 0.81 -25.32
N ASN A 28 -0.43 0.19 -26.43
CA ASN A 28 -1.30 -0.10 -27.59
C ASN A 28 -1.51 -1.59 -27.82
N LYS A 29 -1.00 -2.44 -26.94
CA LYS A 29 -1.29 -3.86 -27.04
C LYS A 29 -2.67 -4.06 -26.46
N ASP A 30 -3.67 -4.18 -27.34
CA ASP A 30 -4.85 -4.97 -27.05
C ASP A 30 -4.34 -6.26 -26.43
N ILE A 31 -4.38 -6.37 -25.10
CA ILE A 31 -3.97 -7.60 -24.43
C ILE A 31 -5.10 -8.55 -24.75
N ASN A 32 -4.95 -9.20 -25.90
CA ASN A 32 -5.80 -10.25 -26.40
C ASN A 32 -5.51 -11.46 -25.51
N ILE A 33 -6.04 -11.42 -24.30
CA ILE A 33 -6.11 -12.55 -23.39
C ILE A 33 -7.26 -13.37 -23.96
N ASN A 34 -6.96 -14.08 -25.02
CA ASN A 34 -7.90 -14.95 -25.69
C ASN A 34 -8.20 -16.10 -24.72
N SER A 35 -9.22 -15.92 -23.90
CA SER A 35 -9.66 -16.89 -22.91
C SER A 35 -10.92 -17.53 -23.43
N ASN A 36 -10.78 -18.58 -24.24
CA ASN A 36 -11.91 -19.48 -24.55
C ASN A 36 -12.48 -20.18 -23.29
N THR A 37 -11.99 -19.84 -22.09
CA THR A 37 -12.33 -20.47 -20.81
C THR A 37 -13.11 -19.55 -19.89
N ASN A 38 -12.98 -18.23 -20.01
CA ASN A 38 -13.76 -17.27 -19.24
C ASN A 38 -14.92 -16.81 -20.13
N ILE A 39 -16.14 -17.13 -19.71
CA ILE A 39 -17.35 -16.82 -20.47
C ILE A 39 -18.12 -15.71 -19.75
N PRO A 40 -18.91 -14.89 -20.46
CA PRO A 40 -19.71 -13.85 -19.83
C PRO A 40 -20.64 -14.42 -18.75
N ILE A 41 -20.79 -13.64 -17.67
CA ILE A 41 -21.74 -13.95 -16.60
C ILE A 41 -22.87 -12.93 -16.56
N PHE A 42 -24.09 -13.45 -16.45
CA PHE A 42 -25.27 -12.62 -16.16
C PHE A 42 -25.47 -12.45 -14.65
N TYR A 43 -25.92 -11.26 -14.24
CA TYR A 43 -26.32 -10.93 -12.88
C TYR A 43 -27.50 -9.92 -12.89
N GLY A 44 -28.04 -9.56 -11.74
CA GLY A 44 -29.27 -8.77 -11.64
C GLY A 44 -30.52 -9.65 -11.47
N ALA A 45 -31.68 -9.23 -11.98
CA ALA A 45 -32.94 -9.95 -11.78
C ALA A 45 -33.02 -11.22 -12.67
N THR A 46 -32.90 -12.39 -12.06
CA THR A 46 -32.84 -13.68 -12.78
C THR A 46 -34.08 -14.55 -12.60
N GLU A 47 -35.03 -14.14 -11.77
CA GLU A 47 -36.40 -14.66 -11.72
C GLU A 47 -37.30 -13.60 -11.09
N ILE A 48 -38.48 -13.40 -11.67
CA ILE A 48 -39.38 -12.29 -11.32
C ILE A 48 -40.76 -12.86 -11.01
N THR A 49 -41.32 -12.45 -9.89
CA THR A 49 -42.70 -12.76 -9.53
C THR A 49 -43.41 -11.48 -9.11
N ILE A 50 -44.52 -11.18 -9.76
CA ILE A 50 -45.34 -10.00 -9.50
C ILE A 50 -46.82 -10.36 -9.33
N ASP A 51 -47.51 -9.62 -8.49
CA ASP A 51 -48.98 -9.60 -8.49
C ASP A 51 -49.48 -8.93 -9.79
N LYS A 52 -50.59 -9.42 -10.37
CA LYS A 52 -51.16 -8.79 -11.57
C LYS A 52 -51.48 -7.31 -11.34
N ASP A 53 -51.32 -6.51 -12.38
CA ASP A 53 -51.56 -5.05 -12.37
C ASP A 53 -50.63 -4.26 -11.41
N SER A 54 -49.56 -4.87 -10.89
CA SER A 54 -48.57 -4.16 -10.06
C SER A 54 -47.69 -3.19 -10.86
N VAL A 55 -47.67 -3.33 -12.19
CA VAL A 55 -47.06 -2.40 -13.15
C VAL A 55 -48.00 -2.26 -14.34
N GLU A 56 -48.10 -1.05 -14.90
CA GLU A 56 -48.97 -0.79 -16.06
C GLU A 56 -48.45 -1.46 -17.34
N SER A 57 -47.13 -1.53 -17.49
CA SER A 57 -46.44 -2.23 -18.56
C SER A 57 -45.14 -2.83 -18.04
N PHE A 58 -44.72 -3.94 -18.65
CA PHE A 58 -43.47 -4.59 -18.30
C PHE A 58 -42.33 -3.99 -19.13
N SER A 59 -41.31 -3.46 -18.45
CA SER A 59 -40.13 -2.87 -19.09
C SER A 59 -38.87 -3.55 -18.57
N ILE A 60 -38.04 -4.03 -19.50
CA ILE A 60 -36.72 -4.61 -19.19
C ILE A 60 -35.71 -3.55 -18.70
N LYS A 61 -36.03 -2.25 -18.90
CA LYS A 61 -35.25 -1.11 -18.41
C LYS A 61 -35.72 -0.64 -17.02
N ASP A 62 -36.80 -1.19 -16.48
CA ASP A 62 -37.17 -0.98 -15.08
C ASP A 62 -36.07 -1.54 -14.17
N SER A 63 -35.52 -0.70 -13.29
CA SER A 63 -34.39 -1.06 -12.43
C SER A 63 -34.67 -2.28 -11.54
N ARG A 64 -35.95 -2.55 -11.21
CA ARG A 64 -36.38 -3.71 -10.43
C ARG A 64 -36.16 -5.03 -11.18
N PHE A 65 -36.28 -5.01 -12.51
CA PHE A 65 -36.26 -6.19 -13.39
C PHE A 65 -34.99 -6.28 -14.24
N ARG A 66 -34.06 -5.35 -14.07
CA ARG A 66 -32.89 -5.23 -14.94
C ARG A 66 -31.88 -6.37 -14.74
N VAL A 67 -31.37 -6.85 -15.88
CA VAL A 67 -30.28 -7.82 -16.02
C VAL A 67 -29.03 -7.09 -16.50
N PHE A 68 -27.88 -7.58 -16.04
CA PHE A 68 -26.55 -7.07 -16.35
C PHE A 68 -25.63 -8.21 -16.76
N ALA A 69 -24.54 -7.90 -17.45
CA ALA A 69 -23.57 -8.87 -17.89
C ALA A 69 -22.16 -8.32 -17.71
N LYS A 70 -21.22 -9.18 -17.35
CA LYS A 70 -19.81 -8.83 -17.25
C LYS A 70 -18.94 -10.00 -17.67
N ASP A 71 -17.71 -9.67 -17.99
CA ASP A 71 -16.65 -10.60 -18.33
C ASP A 71 -15.31 -10.13 -17.71
N TYR A 72 -14.39 -11.06 -17.44
CA TYR A 72 -13.12 -10.70 -16.78
C TYR A 72 -12.17 -9.95 -17.72
N GLU A 73 -12.09 -10.31 -18.99
CA GLU A 73 -11.21 -9.71 -19.99
C GLU A 73 -11.84 -8.48 -20.66
N ASP A 74 -13.17 -8.50 -20.85
CA ASP A 74 -13.89 -7.45 -21.55
C ASP A 74 -14.58 -6.42 -20.65
N GLY A 75 -14.76 -6.73 -19.37
CA GLY A 75 -15.36 -5.81 -18.41
C GLY A 75 -16.88 -5.81 -18.47
N ASP A 76 -17.48 -4.63 -18.49
CA ASP A 76 -18.94 -4.50 -18.47
C ASP A 76 -19.55 -4.73 -19.84
N LEU A 77 -20.35 -5.80 -19.96
CA LEU A 77 -21.02 -6.21 -21.18
C LEU A 77 -22.49 -5.81 -21.23
N THR A 78 -23.00 -5.13 -20.20
CA THR A 78 -24.41 -4.71 -20.10
C THR A 78 -24.92 -3.95 -21.33
N PRO A 79 -24.17 -3.03 -21.97
CA PRO A 79 -24.63 -2.33 -23.17
C PRO A 79 -24.87 -3.25 -24.38
N TYR A 80 -24.27 -4.45 -24.38
CA TYR A 80 -24.32 -5.40 -25.48
C TYR A 80 -25.35 -6.51 -25.28
N ILE A 81 -26.06 -6.53 -24.15
CA ILE A 81 -27.14 -7.50 -23.90
C ILE A 81 -28.27 -7.27 -24.91
N GLN A 82 -28.69 -8.35 -25.55
CA GLN A 82 -29.84 -8.37 -26.46
C GLN A 82 -30.99 -9.13 -25.81
N CYS A 83 -32.18 -8.54 -25.78
CA CYS A 83 -33.40 -9.25 -25.41
C CYS A 83 -33.96 -9.92 -26.68
N THR A 84 -33.76 -11.23 -26.79
CA THR A 84 -34.15 -12.01 -27.98
C THR A 84 -35.59 -12.49 -27.92
N TYR A 85 -36.16 -12.58 -26.71
CA TYR A 85 -37.55 -12.99 -26.50
C TYR A 85 -38.17 -12.30 -25.27
N ASN A 86 -39.42 -11.83 -25.40
CA ASN A 86 -40.22 -11.27 -24.31
C ASN A 86 -41.71 -11.41 -24.62
N ASP A 87 -42.42 -12.24 -23.86
CA ASP A 87 -43.86 -12.44 -23.95
C ASP A 87 -44.64 -11.94 -22.71
N VAL A 88 -43.96 -11.23 -21.80
CA VAL A 88 -44.50 -10.88 -20.48
C VAL A 88 -45.70 -9.95 -20.59
N ASN A 89 -46.84 -10.37 -20.04
CA ASN A 89 -47.99 -9.52 -19.83
C ASN A 89 -48.31 -9.37 -18.32
N PRO A 90 -48.04 -8.20 -17.71
CA PRO A 90 -48.20 -8.02 -16.26
C PRO A 90 -49.65 -7.93 -15.79
N THR A 91 -50.62 -7.91 -16.72
CA THR A 91 -52.06 -7.78 -16.41
C THR A 91 -52.80 -9.12 -16.47
N ILE A 92 -52.17 -10.16 -17.05
CA ILE A 92 -52.77 -11.48 -17.20
C ILE A 92 -51.98 -12.49 -16.36
N PRO A 93 -52.60 -13.16 -15.38
CA PRO A 93 -51.95 -14.21 -14.62
C PRO A 93 -51.41 -15.33 -15.51
N GLY A 94 -50.19 -15.77 -15.25
CA GLY A 94 -49.52 -16.78 -16.05
C GLY A 94 -48.01 -16.80 -15.83
N ASP A 95 -47.37 -17.78 -16.46
CA ASP A 95 -45.92 -17.92 -16.49
C ASP A 95 -45.43 -17.46 -17.87
N TYR A 96 -44.44 -16.57 -17.86
CA TYR A 96 -43.86 -15.93 -19.04
C TYR A 96 -42.34 -16.11 -19.01
N THR A 97 -41.68 -15.85 -20.14
CA THR A 97 -40.23 -16.00 -20.27
C THR A 97 -39.61 -14.78 -20.94
N LEU A 98 -38.52 -14.30 -20.36
CA LEU A 98 -37.59 -13.38 -21.01
C LEU A 98 -36.32 -14.13 -21.38
N THR A 99 -35.83 -13.94 -22.59
CA THR A 99 -34.54 -14.50 -23.02
C THR A 99 -33.58 -13.37 -23.38
N TYR A 100 -32.38 -13.45 -22.83
CA TYR A 100 -31.28 -12.55 -23.10
C TYR A 100 -30.10 -13.31 -23.69
N GLU A 101 -29.38 -12.66 -24.59
CA GLU A 101 -28.14 -13.14 -25.17
C GLU A 101 -27.06 -12.05 -25.04
N VAL A 102 -25.82 -12.46 -24.78
CA VAL A 102 -24.66 -11.57 -24.84
C VAL A 102 -23.44 -12.34 -25.32
N SER A 103 -22.60 -11.67 -26.11
CA SER A 103 -21.32 -12.21 -26.59
C SER A 103 -20.17 -11.31 -26.15
N ASP A 104 -19.06 -11.93 -25.77
CA ASP A 104 -17.79 -11.21 -25.55
C ASP A 104 -17.04 -10.96 -26.88
N LYS A 105 -15.86 -10.32 -26.80
CA LYS A 105 -15.04 -10.01 -27.97
C LYS A 105 -14.36 -11.25 -28.58
N ASP A 106 -14.18 -12.32 -27.79
CA ASP A 106 -13.62 -13.60 -28.24
C ASP A 106 -14.67 -14.50 -28.93
N GLY A 107 -15.94 -14.11 -28.88
CA GLY A 107 -17.05 -14.79 -29.54
C GLY A 107 -17.72 -15.86 -28.68
N ASN A 108 -17.47 -15.90 -27.36
CA ASN A 108 -18.24 -16.72 -26.44
C ASN A 108 -19.61 -16.08 -26.24
N THR A 109 -20.67 -16.83 -26.57
CA THR A 109 -22.07 -16.39 -26.43
C THR A 109 -22.75 -17.16 -25.31
N VAL A 110 -23.45 -16.45 -24.42
CA VAL A 110 -24.25 -17.04 -23.35
C VAL A 110 -25.70 -16.56 -23.43
N GLU A 111 -26.62 -17.46 -23.08
CA GLU A 111 -28.06 -17.19 -23.01
C GLU A 111 -28.55 -17.25 -21.57
N LEU A 112 -29.43 -16.32 -21.18
CA LEU A 112 -30.15 -16.34 -19.91
C LEU A 112 -31.66 -16.37 -20.16
N ASN A 113 -32.33 -17.36 -19.58
CA ASN A 113 -33.78 -17.42 -19.49
C ASN A 113 -34.24 -16.96 -18.10
N VAL A 114 -35.00 -15.87 -18.04
CA VAL A 114 -35.57 -15.30 -16.81
C VAL A 114 -37.07 -15.63 -16.77
N PRO A 115 -37.50 -16.55 -15.88
CA PRO A 115 -38.92 -16.82 -15.70
C PRO A 115 -39.61 -15.64 -15.03
N VAL A 116 -40.82 -15.31 -15.52
CA VAL A 116 -41.67 -14.26 -14.98
C VAL A 116 -43.04 -14.81 -14.60
N HIS A 117 -43.37 -14.79 -13.32
CA HIS A 117 -44.62 -15.30 -12.78
C HIS A 117 -45.58 -14.15 -12.43
N VAL A 118 -46.71 -14.05 -13.12
CA VAL A 118 -47.77 -13.10 -12.81
C VAL A 118 -48.85 -13.81 -11.99
N LYS A 119 -48.95 -13.47 -10.71
CA LYS A 119 -49.89 -14.08 -9.77
C LYS A 119 -51.30 -13.53 -10.00
N ASP A 120 -52.31 -14.41 -9.90
CA ASP A 120 -53.73 -14.00 -9.85
C ASP A 120 -54.09 -13.43 -8.47
N LYS A 121 -53.40 -12.37 -8.09
CA LYS A 121 -53.60 -11.59 -6.88
C LYS A 121 -53.36 -10.14 -7.23
N THR A 122 -54.22 -9.27 -6.71
CA THR A 122 -54.03 -7.82 -6.75
C THR A 122 -53.51 -7.41 -5.37
N GLY A 123 -52.35 -6.77 -5.32
CA GLY A 123 -51.71 -6.46 -4.04
C GLY A 123 -50.41 -5.67 -4.14
N GLY A 124 -49.85 -5.53 -5.35
CA GLY A 124 -48.64 -4.75 -5.54
C GLY A 124 -47.41 -5.41 -4.92
N LYS A 125 -47.36 -6.74 -4.85
CA LYS A 125 -46.24 -7.49 -4.28
C LYS A 125 -45.24 -7.87 -5.37
N PHE A 126 -43.97 -7.79 -5.01
CA PHE A 126 -42.83 -8.15 -5.83
C PHE A 126 -41.99 -9.16 -5.07
N ASP A 127 -41.53 -10.17 -5.79
CA ASP A 127 -40.66 -11.24 -5.33
C ASP A 127 -39.64 -11.50 -6.42
N ILE A 128 -38.41 -11.02 -6.21
CA ILE A 128 -37.36 -10.98 -7.22
C ILE A 128 -36.17 -11.78 -6.72
N VAL A 129 -35.81 -12.81 -7.47
CA VAL A 129 -34.53 -13.48 -7.29
C VAL A 129 -33.49 -12.73 -8.10
N ARG A 130 -32.42 -12.32 -7.41
CA ARG A 130 -31.27 -11.68 -8.04
C ARG A 130 -30.04 -12.55 -7.97
N THR A 131 -29.35 -12.67 -9.09
CA THR A 131 -27.99 -13.19 -9.12
C THR A 131 -27.03 -12.03 -8.85
N ILE A 132 -26.08 -12.24 -7.96
CA ILE A 132 -25.04 -11.28 -7.57
C ILE A 132 -23.67 -11.89 -7.85
N TYR A 133 -22.70 -11.09 -8.31
CA TYR A 133 -21.33 -11.55 -8.48
C TYR A 133 -20.53 -11.40 -7.19
N SER A 134 -19.40 -12.08 -7.09
CA SER A 134 -18.44 -11.93 -6.00
C SER A 134 -17.13 -11.31 -6.49
N ILE A 135 -16.32 -10.84 -5.54
CA ILE A 135 -14.97 -10.35 -5.78
C ILE A 135 -13.97 -11.39 -5.23
N PRO A 136 -12.93 -11.76 -6.01
CA PRO A 136 -11.85 -12.63 -5.56
C PRO A 136 -11.16 -12.13 -4.29
N LYS A 137 -10.35 -12.99 -3.66
CA LYS A 137 -9.56 -12.63 -2.47
C LYS A 137 -8.64 -11.41 -2.71
N MET A 138 -8.10 -11.24 -3.92
CA MET A 138 -7.17 -10.16 -4.27
C MET A 138 -5.89 -10.20 -3.42
N ASN A 139 -5.26 -11.37 -3.32
CA ASN A 139 -4.15 -11.63 -2.41
C ASN A 139 -2.94 -10.71 -2.65
N ASN A 140 -2.58 -10.45 -3.91
CA ASN A 140 -1.48 -9.55 -4.27
C ASN A 140 -1.68 -8.10 -3.82
N MET A 141 -2.89 -7.56 -3.96
CA MET A 141 -3.23 -6.20 -3.52
C MET A 141 -3.32 -6.14 -1.99
N SER A 142 -4.05 -7.07 -1.38
CA SER A 142 -4.26 -7.07 0.08
C SER A 142 -2.97 -7.29 0.87
N MET A 143 -2.06 -8.17 0.43
CA MET A 143 -0.79 -8.40 1.15
C MET A 143 0.12 -7.16 1.14
N THR A 144 -0.02 -6.30 0.13
CA THR A 144 0.76 -5.06 -0.01
C THR A 144 0.02 -3.83 0.53
N GLY A 145 -1.11 -4.05 1.20
CA GLY A 145 -1.92 -2.98 1.78
C GLY A 145 -2.63 -2.10 0.75
N MET A 146 -2.69 -2.52 -0.53
CA MET A 146 -3.45 -1.82 -1.56
C MET A 146 -4.93 -2.08 -1.34
N GLU A 147 -5.67 -1.02 -1.01
CA GLU A 147 -7.07 -1.10 -0.57
C GLU A 147 -8.06 -0.64 -1.64
N ARG A 148 -7.63 -0.58 -2.92
CA ARG A 148 -8.45 -0.18 -4.07
C ARG A 148 -9.75 -0.95 -4.09
N CYS A 149 -10.86 -0.26 -3.81
CA CYS A 149 -12.21 -0.81 -3.72
C CYS A 149 -12.31 -2.04 -2.79
N ASN A 150 -11.44 -2.16 -1.77
CA ASN A 150 -11.29 -3.37 -0.96
C ASN A 150 -12.65 -3.85 -0.42
N LYS A 151 -13.41 -2.94 0.16
CA LYS A 151 -14.79 -3.18 0.60
C LYS A 151 -15.76 -2.24 -0.10
N GLY A 152 -15.33 -1.63 -1.21
CA GLY A 152 -16.05 -0.54 -1.85
C GLY A 152 -17.00 -0.95 -2.97
N ASP A 153 -16.79 -2.13 -3.55
CA ASP A 153 -17.62 -2.61 -4.65
C ASP A 153 -19.08 -2.85 -4.22
N ARG A 154 -20.04 -2.32 -4.99
CA ARG A 154 -21.47 -2.37 -4.68
C ARG A 154 -22.28 -2.88 -5.87
N GLN A 155 -23.34 -3.62 -5.55
CA GLN A 155 -24.34 -4.12 -6.49
C GLN A 155 -25.72 -3.54 -6.18
N ILE A 156 -26.48 -3.23 -7.22
CA ILE A 156 -27.80 -2.63 -7.10
C ILE A 156 -28.87 -3.69 -6.79
N LEU A 157 -29.82 -3.34 -5.92
CA LEU A 157 -31.03 -4.14 -5.68
C LEU A 157 -32.21 -3.73 -6.58
N GLY A 158 -32.04 -2.67 -7.38
CA GLY A 158 -33.05 -2.19 -8.33
C GLY A 158 -34.18 -1.36 -7.72
N VAL A 159 -34.05 -0.95 -6.46
CA VAL A 159 -35.12 -0.29 -5.71
C VAL A 159 -34.64 0.96 -4.99
N TYR A 160 -35.54 1.92 -4.85
CA TYR A 160 -35.46 3.05 -3.95
C TYR A 160 -36.37 2.79 -2.75
N LEU A 161 -35.88 3.05 -1.54
CA LEU A 161 -36.66 2.92 -0.31
C LEU A 161 -37.08 4.31 0.18
N PRO A 162 -38.35 4.72 0.03
CA PRO A 162 -38.88 5.88 0.74
C PRO A 162 -38.77 5.71 2.26
N ALA A 163 -38.77 6.82 3.01
CA ALA A 163 -38.83 6.78 4.46
C ALA A 163 -40.05 5.96 4.95
N ASN A 164 -39.83 5.13 5.98
CA ASN A 164 -40.77 4.17 6.56
C ASN A 164 -41.14 2.97 5.66
N SER A 165 -40.49 2.81 4.50
CA SER A 165 -40.60 1.59 3.70
C SER A 165 -39.57 0.53 4.12
N SER A 166 -39.79 -0.70 3.68
CA SER A 166 -38.86 -1.80 3.92
C SER A 166 -38.98 -2.83 2.79
N LEU A 167 -37.90 -3.57 2.57
CA LEU A 167 -37.94 -4.82 1.81
C LEU A 167 -37.36 -5.94 2.67
N SER A 168 -37.76 -7.18 2.42
CA SER A 168 -37.10 -8.34 3.02
C SER A 168 -36.12 -8.96 2.02
N ILE A 169 -34.97 -9.39 2.52
CA ILE A 169 -33.91 -10.06 1.77
C ILE A 169 -33.62 -11.42 2.40
N LYS A 170 -33.29 -12.40 1.56
CA LYS A 170 -32.86 -13.73 1.99
C LYS A 170 -31.80 -14.24 1.02
N ASN A 171 -30.73 -14.81 1.57
CA ASN A 171 -29.78 -15.58 0.77
C ASN A 171 -30.34 -16.98 0.52
N ILE A 172 -30.44 -17.38 -0.74
CA ILE A 172 -31.01 -18.68 -1.15
C ILE A 172 -29.97 -19.63 -1.75
N ASP A 173 -28.70 -19.23 -1.76
CA ASP A 173 -27.59 -20.04 -2.23
C ASP A 173 -26.91 -20.81 -1.08
N THR A 174 -26.27 -21.94 -1.39
CA THR A 174 -25.70 -22.89 -0.41
C THR A 174 -24.18 -22.82 -0.27
N GLY A 175 -23.50 -21.86 -0.90
CA GLY A 175 -22.04 -21.70 -0.86
C GLY A 175 -21.54 -20.39 -0.21
N PHE A 176 -22.38 -19.72 0.56
CA PHE A 176 -22.14 -18.38 1.09
C PHE A 176 -21.88 -18.41 2.60
N ASP A 177 -20.60 -18.46 2.99
CA ASP A 177 -20.21 -18.66 4.40
C ASP A 177 -20.07 -17.36 5.21
N SER A 178 -20.22 -16.19 4.58
CA SER A 178 -20.13 -14.87 5.23
C SER A 178 -21.49 -14.22 5.44
N ASN A 179 -21.59 -13.17 6.24
CA ASN A 179 -22.76 -12.29 6.22
C ASN A 179 -22.67 -11.34 5.01
N MET A 180 -23.81 -10.94 4.46
CA MET A 180 -23.90 -9.89 3.44
C MET A 180 -24.05 -8.52 4.11
N THR A 181 -23.46 -7.48 3.54
CA THR A 181 -23.62 -6.11 4.02
C THR A 181 -24.42 -5.29 3.04
N VAL A 182 -25.53 -4.69 3.49
CA VAL A 182 -26.29 -3.69 2.71
C VAL A 182 -26.11 -2.34 3.36
N THR A 183 -25.72 -1.35 2.56
CA THR A 183 -25.66 0.06 2.99
C THR A 183 -26.80 0.81 2.34
N CYS A 184 -27.64 1.43 3.16
CA CYS A 184 -28.69 2.36 2.75
C CYS A 184 -28.05 3.75 2.55
N PHE A 185 -27.64 4.06 1.32
CA PHE A 185 -26.95 5.30 1.00
C PHE A 185 -27.92 6.49 0.88
N THR A 186 -27.46 7.62 1.44
CA THR A 186 -28.03 8.96 1.33
C THR A 186 -26.89 9.95 1.00
N ASN A 187 -27.15 11.27 1.03
CA ASN A 187 -26.10 12.29 0.94
C ASN A 187 -25.45 12.68 2.28
N THR A 188 -25.65 11.87 3.33
CA THR A 188 -24.85 11.98 4.55
C THR A 188 -24.73 10.65 5.28
N ARG A 189 -23.51 10.29 5.69
CA ARG A 189 -23.30 9.05 6.46
C ARG A 189 -24.08 9.04 7.78
N ALA A 190 -24.45 10.21 8.29
CA ALA A 190 -25.24 10.35 9.52
C ALA A 190 -26.68 9.83 9.38
N GLN A 191 -27.15 9.57 8.15
CA GLN A 191 -28.48 9.02 7.85
C GLN A 191 -28.40 7.62 7.23
N ASN A 192 -27.20 7.07 7.01
CA ASN A 192 -27.04 5.76 6.43
C ASN A 192 -27.18 4.67 7.49
N SER A 193 -27.97 3.64 7.18
CA SER A 193 -27.97 2.38 7.92
C SER A 193 -27.05 1.37 7.23
N ILE A 194 -26.26 0.64 8.01
CA ILE A 194 -25.44 -0.49 7.54
C ILE A 194 -26.02 -1.75 8.17
N LEU A 195 -26.53 -2.65 7.33
CA LEU A 195 -27.25 -3.85 7.73
C LEU A 195 -26.41 -5.09 7.41
N ASN A 196 -26.16 -5.94 8.41
CA ASN A 196 -25.51 -7.23 8.23
C ASN A 196 -26.57 -8.32 8.11
N ILE A 197 -26.80 -8.79 6.89
CA ILE A 197 -27.76 -9.83 6.55
C ILE A 197 -27.08 -11.19 6.76
N LYS A 198 -27.62 -11.98 7.69
CA LYS A 198 -27.13 -13.33 7.97
C LYS A 198 -27.42 -14.27 6.80
N SER A 199 -26.50 -15.18 6.53
CA SER A 199 -26.65 -16.21 5.50
C SER A 199 -27.30 -17.48 6.06
N ASN A 200 -28.47 -17.33 6.67
CA ASN A 200 -29.17 -18.42 7.39
C ASN A 200 -30.48 -18.86 6.71
N ASN A 201 -30.66 -18.60 5.40
CA ASN A 201 -31.87 -18.90 4.63
C ASN A 201 -33.18 -18.38 5.27
N GLU A 202 -33.09 -17.32 6.07
CA GLU A 202 -34.24 -16.64 6.68
C GLU A 202 -34.39 -15.22 6.12
N TYR A 203 -35.64 -14.75 6.02
CA TYR A 203 -35.92 -13.37 5.64
C TYR A 203 -35.49 -12.39 6.73
N GLN A 204 -34.76 -11.37 6.31
CA GLN A 204 -34.35 -10.25 7.14
C GLN A 204 -34.78 -8.95 6.47
N TYR A 205 -35.08 -7.92 7.26
CA TYR A 205 -35.60 -6.66 6.74
C TYR A 205 -34.48 -5.64 6.51
N ILE A 206 -34.55 -4.96 5.37
CA ILE A 206 -33.75 -3.79 5.03
C ILE A 206 -34.62 -2.57 5.30
N THR A 207 -34.18 -1.75 6.25
CA THR A 207 -34.80 -0.47 6.61
C THR A 207 -33.70 0.56 6.81
N ASN A 208 -33.93 1.80 6.38
CA ASN A 208 -33.03 2.89 6.75
C ASN A 208 -33.56 3.64 7.97
N ILE A 209 -33.10 3.23 9.17
CA ILE A 209 -33.50 3.82 10.44
C ILE A 209 -32.24 4.14 11.26
N ARG A 210 -32.04 5.43 11.52
CA ARG A 210 -30.89 5.94 12.27
C ARG A 210 -31.41 6.82 13.41
N ASN A 211 -31.04 6.48 14.65
CA ASN A 211 -31.56 7.15 15.87
C ASN A 211 -33.10 7.22 15.92
N SER A 212 -33.76 6.10 15.59
CA SER A 212 -35.22 5.97 15.55
C SER A 212 -35.94 6.87 14.52
N ILE A 213 -35.20 7.48 13.61
CA ILE A 213 -35.76 8.25 12.49
C ILE A 213 -35.55 7.44 11.21
N SER A 214 -36.62 7.27 10.42
CA SER A 214 -36.51 6.65 9.11
C SER A 214 -36.22 7.70 8.04
N TYR A 215 -35.30 7.37 7.16
CA TYR A 215 -34.90 8.19 6.02
C TYR A 215 -35.14 7.41 4.73
N ASP A 216 -35.34 8.11 3.63
CA ASP A 216 -35.26 7.49 2.32
C ASP A 216 -33.80 7.14 1.98
N CYS A 217 -33.58 6.21 1.05
CA CYS A 217 -32.25 5.79 0.63
C CYS A 217 -32.22 4.95 -0.64
N VAL A 218 -31.00 4.73 -1.14
CA VAL A 218 -30.68 3.66 -2.07
C VAL A 218 -29.99 2.51 -1.32
N PRO A 219 -30.63 1.35 -1.13
CA PRO A 219 -29.97 0.18 -0.57
C PRO A 219 -29.05 -0.48 -1.61
N LEU A 220 -27.75 -0.49 -1.32
CA LEU A 220 -26.74 -1.14 -2.16
C LEU A 220 -26.08 -2.29 -1.40
N LEU A 221 -25.97 -3.43 -2.07
CA LEU A 221 -25.32 -4.62 -1.54
C LEU A 221 -23.80 -4.50 -1.74
N THR A 222 -23.02 -4.74 -0.69
CA THR A 222 -21.57 -4.90 -0.80
C THR A 222 -21.25 -6.23 -1.47
N SER A 223 -20.47 -6.18 -2.54
CA SER A 223 -20.10 -7.39 -3.27
C SER A 223 -19.37 -8.38 -2.36
N PRO A 224 -19.83 -9.64 -2.28
CA PRO A 224 -19.20 -10.67 -1.45
C PRO A 224 -17.73 -10.85 -1.80
N ARG A 225 -16.85 -10.83 -0.80
CA ARG A 225 -15.42 -11.10 -0.96
C ARG A 225 -15.15 -12.58 -0.70
N LEU A 226 -14.51 -13.26 -1.65
CA LEU A 226 -14.14 -14.66 -1.51
C LEU A 226 -12.86 -14.86 -0.70
N SER A 227 -12.72 -16.06 -0.15
CA SER A 227 -11.45 -16.56 0.43
C SER A 227 -10.53 -17.19 -0.62
N THR A 228 -11.03 -17.38 -1.84
CA THR A 228 -10.34 -17.95 -3.01
C THR A 228 -10.15 -16.87 -4.09
N GLU A 229 -9.32 -17.18 -5.09
CA GLU A 229 -9.14 -16.31 -6.27
C GLU A 229 -10.12 -16.69 -7.39
N ASP A 230 -11.39 -16.97 -7.13
CA ASP A 230 -12.36 -17.30 -8.21
C ASP A 230 -13.00 -16.02 -8.77
N ILE A 231 -12.95 -15.79 -10.09
CA ILE A 231 -13.43 -14.55 -10.74
C ILE A 231 -14.92 -14.54 -11.11
N ASP A 232 -15.50 -15.70 -11.41
CA ASP A 232 -16.84 -15.79 -12.00
C ASP A 232 -17.87 -16.41 -11.05
N LYS A 233 -17.56 -16.45 -9.75
CA LYS A 233 -18.48 -17.00 -8.76
C LYS A 233 -19.62 -16.04 -8.50
N THR A 234 -20.84 -16.55 -8.65
CA THR A 234 -22.09 -15.84 -8.40
C THR A 234 -22.88 -16.49 -7.28
N PHE A 235 -23.83 -15.74 -6.73
CA PHE A 235 -24.75 -16.20 -5.70
C PHE A 235 -26.16 -15.72 -5.99
N LYS A 236 -27.17 -16.39 -5.43
CA LYS A 236 -28.57 -15.97 -5.53
C LYS A 236 -29.14 -15.44 -4.22
N ILE A 237 -29.84 -14.32 -4.33
CA ILE A 237 -30.60 -13.70 -3.25
C ILE A 237 -32.05 -13.52 -3.68
N GLU A 238 -32.98 -13.53 -2.73
CA GLU A 238 -34.39 -13.24 -2.98
C GLU A 238 -34.76 -11.97 -2.21
N ILE A 239 -35.38 -11.01 -2.89
CA ILE A 239 -35.92 -9.78 -2.29
C ILE A 239 -37.43 -9.72 -2.47
N LYS A 240 -38.15 -9.34 -1.40
CA LYS A 240 -39.60 -9.17 -1.40
C LYS A 240 -40.00 -7.81 -0.88
N TYR A 241 -40.94 -7.18 -1.55
CA TYR A 241 -41.46 -5.86 -1.17
C TYR A 241 -42.85 -5.63 -1.77
N ASP A 242 -43.46 -4.51 -1.40
CA ASP A 242 -44.68 -4.02 -2.03
C ASP A 242 -44.52 -2.61 -2.61
N ASN A 243 -45.62 -2.04 -3.09
CA ASN A 243 -45.71 -0.70 -3.68
C ASN A 243 -45.23 0.46 -2.77
N SER A 244 -44.96 0.23 -1.47
CA SER A 244 -44.27 1.21 -0.62
C SER A 244 -42.81 1.42 -1.03
N VAL A 245 -42.19 0.41 -1.66
CA VAL A 245 -40.87 0.49 -2.29
C VAL A 245 -41.03 0.93 -3.75
N LYS A 246 -40.15 1.82 -4.22
CA LYS A 246 -40.23 2.39 -5.57
C LYS A 246 -39.13 1.85 -6.47
N PRO A 247 -39.31 1.87 -7.80
CA PRO A 247 -38.20 1.67 -8.73
C PRO A 247 -37.09 2.70 -8.44
N LEU A 248 -35.84 2.26 -8.54
CA LEU A 248 -34.69 3.17 -8.49
C LEU A 248 -34.60 3.95 -9.80
N ASP A 249 -34.46 5.27 -9.72
CA ASP A 249 -33.99 6.06 -10.86
C ASP A 249 -32.53 5.70 -11.13
N TYR A 250 -32.28 5.11 -12.29
CA TYR A 250 -31.02 4.44 -12.58
C TYR A 250 -30.57 4.72 -14.00
N TYR A 251 -29.33 5.18 -14.12
CA TYR A 251 -28.62 5.31 -15.38
C TYR A 251 -27.43 4.36 -15.36
N HIS A 252 -27.37 3.48 -16.34
CA HIS A 252 -26.16 2.73 -16.64
C HIS A 252 -25.47 3.33 -17.86
N TYR A 253 -24.15 3.18 -17.98
CA TYR A 253 -23.41 3.52 -19.18
C TYR A 253 -24.15 3.09 -20.46
N LYS A 254 -24.25 4.01 -21.44
CA LYS A 254 -24.98 3.87 -22.71
C LYS A 254 -26.52 3.80 -22.62
N ASP A 255 -27.12 4.07 -21.46
CA ASP A 255 -28.57 4.31 -21.40
C ASP A 255 -28.94 5.69 -21.99
N ASP A 256 -30.23 5.86 -22.25
CA ASP A 256 -30.81 7.14 -22.70
C ASP A 256 -30.84 8.15 -21.53
N GLU A 257 -29.98 9.17 -21.62
CA GLU A 257 -29.83 10.21 -20.59
C GLU A 257 -31.08 11.08 -20.43
N ASP A 258 -31.76 11.40 -21.53
CA ASP A 258 -32.97 12.24 -21.52
C ASP A 258 -34.13 11.48 -20.88
N GLN A 259 -34.29 10.20 -21.22
CA GLN A 259 -35.27 9.32 -20.59
C GLN A 259 -35.01 9.17 -19.09
N PHE A 260 -33.74 8.96 -18.69
CA PHE A 260 -33.36 8.89 -17.28
C PHE A 260 -33.72 10.18 -16.53
N LYS A 261 -33.32 11.34 -17.06
CA LYS A 261 -33.61 12.63 -16.42
C LYS A 261 -35.09 12.97 -16.39
N SER A 262 -35.85 12.62 -17.43
CA SER A 262 -37.30 12.80 -17.43
C SER A 262 -37.95 11.90 -16.38
N GLY A 263 -37.59 10.62 -16.34
CA GLY A 263 -38.11 9.67 -15.36
C GLY A 263 -37.82 10.09 -13.92
N TRP A 264 -36.60 10.55 -13.64
CA TRP A 264 -36.25 11.05 -12.31
C TRP A 264 -36.98 12.35 -11.95
N ASN A 265 -37.23 13.22 -12.94
CA ASN A 265 -38.07 14.39 -12.75
C ASN A 265 -39.53 14.03 -12.43
N ASP A 266 -40.04 12.92 -12.96
CA ASP A 266 -41.40 12.46 -12.70
C ASP A 266 -41.50 11.76 -11.33
N SER A 267 -40.52 10.92 -10.98
CA SER A 267 -40.51 10.18 -9.71
C SER A 267 -40.28 11.09 -8.49
N LYS A 268 -39.42 12.12 -8.65
CA LYS A 268 -38.91 12.96 -7.55
C LYS A 268 -38.28 12.16 -6.40
N ASN A 269 -37.77 10.94 -6.65
CA ASN A 269 -37.00 10.22 -5.65
C ASN A 269 -35.78 11.07 -5.24
N SER A 270 -35.47 11.11 -3.94
CA SER A 270 -34.40 11.97 -3.41
C SER A 270 -33.01 11.62 -3.96
N PHE A 271 -32.84 10.40 -4.46
CA PHE A 271 -31.57 9.88 -4.97
C PHE A 271 -31.78 9.03 -6.23
N ALA A 272 -30.81 9.10 -7.14
CA ALA A 272 -30.64 8.20 -8.27
C ALA A 272 -29.26 7.56 -8.23
N VAL A 273 -29.05 6.54 -9.08
CA VAL A 273 -27.74 5.94 -9.28
C VAL A 273 -27.30 6.09 -10.74
N ILE A 274 -26.06 6.53 -10.93
CA ILE A 274 -25.36 6.56 -12.22
C ILE A 274 -24.22 5.54 -12.12
N ASP A 275 -24.19 4.56 -13.00
CA ASP A 275 -23.36 3.36 -12.86
C ASP A 275 -22.58 3.04 -14.14
N SER A 276 -21.36 2.56 -13.96
CA SER A 276 -20.44 2.13 -15.01
C SER A 276 -19.56 1.00 -14.50
N GLU A 277 -18.66 0.49 -15.33
CA GLU A 277 -17.69 -0.53 -14.93
C GLU A 277 -16.82 -0.11 -13.73
N ALA A 278 -16.26 1.11 -13.75
CA ALA A 278 -15.22 1.52 -12.81
C ALA A 278 -15.75 2.30 -11.59
N ILE A 279 -16.89 2.99 -11.74
CA ILE A 279 -17.44 3.83 -10.67
C ILE A 279 -18.97 3.90 -10.72
N MET A 280 -19.57 3.97 -9.53
CA MET A 280 -20.99 4.19 -9.30
C MET A 280 -21.19 5.45 -8.45
N PHE A 281 -22.16 6.28 -8.82
CA PHE A 281 -22.53 7.49 -8.10
C PHE A 281 -23.91 7.34 -7.46
N VAL A 282 -24.03 7.67 -6.18
CA VAL A 282 -25.34 7.91 -5.55
C VAL A 282 -25.61 9.41 -5.58
N ALA A 283 -26.40 9.86 -6.56
CA ALA A 283 -26.62 11.26 -6.85
C ALA A 283 -27.88 11.79 -6.14
N PRO A 284 -27.80 12.90 -5.40
CA PRO A 284 -28.96 13.63 -4.89
C PRO A 284 -29.78 14.26 -6.02
N PHE A 285 -31.11 14.33 -5.86
CA PHE A 285 -32.01 14.95 -6.86
C PHE A 285 -31.65 16.41 -7.17
N GLU A 286 -31.12 17.16 -6.20
CA GLU A 286 -30.66 18.54 -6.39
C GLU A 286 -29.49 18.69 -7.39
N ASP A 287 -28.88 17.58 -7.81
CA ASP A 287 -27.77 17.56 -8.76
C ASP A 287 -28.17 17.15 -10.17
N ILE A 288 -29.44 16.82 -10.43
CA ILE A 288 -29.91 16.36 -11.75
C ILE A 288 -29.44 17.24 -12.92
N ASP A 289 -29.50 18.57 -12.74
CA ASP A 289 -29.04 19.53 -13.74
C ASP A 289 -27.52 19.70 -13.75
N LYS A 290 -26.82 19.37 -12.65
CA LYS A 290 -25.37 19.51 -12.52
C LYS A 290 -24.63 18.32 -13.13
N LEU A 291 -25.23 17.14 -13.25
CA LEU A 291 -24.54 15.94 -13.74
C LEU A 291 -23.85 16.14 -15.11
N THR A 292 -24.45 16.93 -16.02
CA THR A 292 -23.87 17.26 -17.34
C THR A 292 -23.86 18.77 -17.66
N ASN A 293 -24.08 19.62 -16.64
CA ASN A 293 -23.92 21.08 -16.76
C ASN A 293 -22.99 21.69 -15.69
N TYR A 294 -22.28 20.87 -14.92
CA TYR A 294 -21.28 21.35 -13.96
C TYR A 294 -19.93 21.60 -14.66
N GLY A 295 -19.21 22.66 -14.26
CA GLY A 295 -18.00 23.08 -14.99
C GLY A 295 -17.22 24.24 -14.37
N MET A 296 -15.93 24.34 -14.76
CA MET A 296 -14.85 25.14 -14.13
C MET A 296 -15.11 26.66 -14.05
N THR A 297 -15.98 27.20 -14.90
CA THR A 297 -16.55 28.55 -14.83
C THR A 297 -17.98 28.51 -15.37
N LYS A 298 -18.80 29.56 -15.17
CA LYS A 298 -20.20 29.65 -15.65
C LYS A 298 -20.43 29.39 -17.16
N LYS A 299 -19.39 29.18 -17.98
CA LYS A 299 -19.48 29.08 -19.46
C LYS A 299 -18.85 27.83 -20.10
N LYS A 300 -18.18 26.93 -19.35
CA LYS A 300 -17.55 25.72 -19.93
C LYS A 300 -17.84 24.49 -19.09
N LYS A 301 -18.59 23.53 -19.66
CA LYS A 301 -18.86 22.21 -19.09
C LYS A 301 -17.60 21.35 -19.09
N ALA A 302 -17.47 20.45 -18.12
CA ALA A 302 -16.38 19.47 -18.11
C ALA A 302 -16.67 18.27 -19.03
N PHE A 303 -17.93 17.84 -19.08
CA PHE A 303 -18.43 16.68 -19.82
C PHE A 303 -19.72 17.08 -20.55
N ASP A 304 -19.92 16.60 -21.78
CA ASP A 304 -21.11 16.93 -22.57
C ASP A 304 -22.28 16.01 -22.22
N THR A 305 -21.98 14.75 -21.89
CA THR A 305 -22.93 13.68 -21.51
C THR A 305 -22.49 12.94 -20.23
N LEU A 306 -23.40 12.14 -19.66
CA LEU A 306 -23.06 11.23 -18.55
C LEU A 306 -22.02 10.21 -18.99
N ASP A 307 -22.15 9.66 -20.20
CA ASP A 307 -21.19 8.73 -20.80
C ASP A 307 -19.78 9.32 -20.86
N ASP A 308 -19.61 10.60 -21.24
CA ASP A 308 -18.29 11.25 -21.25
C ASP A 308 -17.63 11.29 -19.87
N ALA A 309 -18.43 11.49 -18.82
CA ALA A 309 -17.95 11.48 -17.44
C ALA A 309 -17.56 10.06 -17.01
N LEU A 310 -18.37 9.06 -17.36
CA LEU A 310 -18.10 7.64 -17.06
C LEU A 310 -16.86 7.14 -17.79
N ASP A 311 -16.72 7.49 -19.08
CA ASP A 311 -15.53 7.18 -19.89
C ASP A 311 -14.28 7.84 -19.29
N TYR A 312 -14.36 9.08 -18.81
CA TYR A 312 -13.26 9.73 -18.11
C TYR A 312 -12.81 8.93 -16.88
N TYR A 313 -13.74 8.53 -16.01
CA TYR A 313 -13.38 7.77 -14.81
C TYR A 313 -12.84 6.37 -15.12
N LEU A 314 -13.40 5.68 -16.11
CA LEU A 314 -12.87 4.40 -16.57
C LEU A 314 -11.42 4.56 -17.05
N ASN A 315 -11.13 5.57 -17.86
CA ASN A 315 -9.78 5.83 -18.36
C ASN A 315 -8.80 6.27 -17.24
N VAL A 316 -9.27 7.04 -16.26
CA VAL A 316 -8.47 7.39 -15.07
C VAL A 316 -8.11 6.13 -14.27
N ILE A 317 -9.09 5.27 -13.99
CA ILE A 317 -8.86 4.01 -13.26
C ILE A 317 -7.92 3.09 -14.03
N ASN A 318 -8.11 2.93 -15.33
CA ASN A 318 -7.22 2.13 -16.18
C ASN A 318 -5.78 2.67 -16.15
N ARG A 319 -5.60 3.99 -16.22
CA ARG A 319 -4.26 4.59 -16.12
C ARG A 319 -3.67 4.42 -14.71
N MET A 320 -4.46 4.52 -13.65
CA MET A 320 -3.99 4.26 -12.28
C MET A 320 -3.59 2.80 -12.07
N ASP A 321 -4.34 1.85 -12.63
CA ASP A 321 -3.99 0.43 -12.63
C ASP A 321 -2.61 0.20 -13.29
N GLN A 322 -2.39 0.81 -14.46
CA GLN A 322 -1.09 0.76 -15.15
C GLN A 322 0.03 1.39 -14.32
N MET A 323 -0.20 2.55 -13.71
CA MET A 323 0.79 3.22 -12.83
C MET A 323 1.07 2.45 -11.54
N ALA A 324 0.15 1.59 -11.12
CA ALA A 324 0.36 0.64 -10.04
C ALA A 324 0.95 -0.69 -10.53
N GLY A 325 1.25 -0.84 -11.83
CA GLY A 325 1.85 -2.02 -12.43
C GLY A 325 0.91 -3.23 -12.53
N LEU A 326 -0.42 -3.00 -12.53
CA LEU A 326 -1.42 -4.05 -12.57
C LEU A 326 -1.80 -4.40 -14.02
N VAL A 327 -2.07 -5.69 -14.27
CA VAL A 327 -2.42 -6.22 -15.60
C VAL A 327 -3.57 -7.23 -15.49
N PHE A 328 -4.46 -7.26 -16.47
CA PHE A 328 -5.58 -8.23 -16.51
C PHE A 328 -5.15 -9.66 -16.89
N ASP A 329 -3.91 -10.07 -16.60
CA ASP A 329 -3.40 -11.40 -16.90
C ASP A 329 -3.61 -12.38 -15.74
N TRP A 330 -4.44 -13.40 -15.96
CA TRP A 330 -4.72 -14.41 -14.93
C TRP A 330 -3.48 -15.19 -14.49
N SER A 331 -2.47 -15.33 -15.37
CA SER A 331 -1.25 -16.08 -15.09
C SER A 331 -0.23 -15.33 -14.22
N ASP A 332 -0.33 -13.99 -14.13
CA ASP A 332 0.55 -13.17 -13.29
C ASP A 332 -0.06 -12.94 -11.90
N GLU A 333 0.06 -13.92 -11.00
CA GLU A 333 -0.46 -13.82 -9.64
C GLU A 333 0.03 -12.59 -8.87
N THR A 334 1.22 -12.07 -9.18
CA THR A 334 1.81 -10.94 -8.45
C THR A 334 1.28 -9.59 -8.91
N ASN A 335 0.91 -9.45 -10.19
CA ASN A 335 0.45 -8.19 -10.77
C ASN A 335 -0.97 -8.24 -11.33
N ARG A 336 -1.67 -9.36 -11.12
CA ARG A 336 -3.07 -9.53 -11.53
C ARG A 336 -3.94 -8.35 -11.10
N ASN A 337 -4.70 -7.83 -12.04
CA ASN A 337 -5.74 -6.84 -11.83
C ASN A 337 -7.10 -7.52 -11.64
N TYR A 338 -7.99 -6.83 -10.93
CA TYR A 338 -9.34 -7.28 -10.64
C TYR A 338 -10.33 -6.18 -11.02
N ARG A 339 -11.46 -6.56 -11.60
CA ARG A 339 -12.52 -5.57 -11.87
C ARG A 339 -13.29 -5.31 -10.60
N THR A 340 -13.04 -4.14 -10.01
CA THR A 340 -13.70 -3.66 -8.81
C THR A 340 -14.14 -2.21 -9.01
N LYS A 341 -15.35 -1.90 -8.55
CA LYS A 341 -16.01 -0.62 -8.76
C LYS A 341 -15.92 0.30 -7.55
N TYR A 342 -15.60 1.57 -7.76
CA TYR A 342 -15.72 2.60 -6.73
C TYR A 342 -17.17 3.00 -6.51
N VAL A 343 -17.50 3.41 -5.28
CA VAL A 343 -18.74 4.14 -5.01
C VAL A 343 -18.43 5.55 -4.57
N ALA A 344 -19.10 6.52 -5.19
CA ALA A 344 -18.98 7.93 -4.92
C ALA A 344 -20.31 8.48 -4.39
N VAL A 345 -20.24 9.26 -3.31
CA VAL A 345 -21.40 9.87 -2.65
C VAL A 345 -21.13 11.32 -2.25
N ALA A 346 -22.17 12.04 -1.86
CA ALA A 346 -22.02 13.28 -1.09
C ALA A 346 -22.10 12.95 0.42
N ASP A 347 -21.39 13.72 1.24
CA ASP A 347 -21.47 13.56 2.70
C ASP A 347 -21.44 14.89 3.45
N LYS A 348 -22.63 15.44 3.70
CA LYS A 348 -22.82 16.67 4.49
C LYS A 348 -22.28 16.55 5.92
N GLY A 349 -22.14 15.35 6.46
CA GLY A 349 -21.87 15.13 7.88
C GLY A 349 -20.40 15.23 8.29
N TYR A 350 -19.48 15.35 7.34
CA TYR A 350 -18.04 15.29 7.61
C TYR A 350 -17.35 16.63 7.42
N ALA A 351 -16.97 17.26 8.54
CA ALA A 351 -16.20 18.49 8.53
C ALA A 351 -14.69 18.21 8.48
N GLY A 352 -13.91 19.14 7.93
CA GLY A 352 -12.44 19.12 8.01
C GLY A 352 -11.70 18.55 6.79
N ALA A 353 -12.41 18.11 5.76
CA ALA A 353 -11.83 17.72 4.47
C ALA A 353 -12.71 18.20 3.31
N GLY A 354 -12.14 18.31 2.10
CA GLY A 354 -12.89 18.59 0.87
C GLY A 354 -13.50 17.33 0.25
N ALA A 355 -12.79 16.21 0.37
CA ALA A 355 -13.25 14.87 0.03
C ALA A 355 -12.54 13.86 0.96
N TYR A 356 -12.92 12.60 0.91
CA TYR A 356 -12.17 11.51 1.54
C TYR A 356 -12.47 10.17 0.87
N TYR A 357 -11.51 9.26 0.92
CA TYR A 357 -11.67 7.84 0.70
C TYR A 357 -11.46 7.05 1.99
N ASN A 358 -12.35 6.10 2.29
CA ASN A 358 -12.28 5.29 3.51
C ASN A 358 -12.17 3.77 3.26
N GLY A 359 -11.95 3.34 2.01
CA GLY A 359 -11.96 1.93 1.62
C GLY A 359 -13.34 1.44 1.12
N ASP A 360 -14.43 1.98 1.65
CA ASP A 360 -15.81 1.59 1.31
C ASP A 360 -16.44 2.48 0.24
N PHE A 361 -16.10 3.77 0.23
CA PHE A 361 -16.58 4.74 -0.77
C PHE A 361 -15.73 6.00 -0.73
N ILE A 362 -15.84 6.80 -1.79
CA ILE A 362 -15.32 8.15 -1.85
C ILE A 362 -16.48 9.10 -1.60
N ALA A 363 -16.25 10.17 -0.84
CA ALA A 363 -17.28 11.19 -0.67
C ALA A 363 -16.76 12.61 -0.85
N VAL A 364 -17.61 13.47 -1.41
CA VAL A 364 -17.46 14.92 -1.30
C VAL A 364 -17.88 15.32 0.12
N ALA A 365 -16.93 15.82 0.90
CA ALA A 365 -17.13 16.09 2.31
C ALA A 365 -17.77 17.47 2.55
N ASN A 366 -18.59 17.57 3.59
CA ASN A 366 -19.30 18.78 4.00
C ASN A 366 -20.19 19.39 2.90
N GLN A 367 -20.68 18.56 1.98
CA GLN A 367 -21.56 18.96 0.88
C GLN A 367 -22.77 18.04 0.80
N THR A 368 -23.93 18.58 0.43
CA THR A 368 -25.12 17.78 0.07
C THR A 368 -25.06 17.27 -1.36
N SER A 369 -24.18 17.85 -2.18
CA SER A 369 -24.05 17.68 -3.61
C SER A 369 -22.81 16.85 -3.96
N ILE A 370 -22.95 15.98 -4.96
CA ILE A 370 -21.88 15.16 -5.54
C ILE A 370 -21.27 15.80 -6.79
N SER A 371 -21.75 16.97 -7.21
CA SER A 371 -21.44 17.55 -8.52
C SER A 371 -19.95 17.75 -8.81
N ALA A 372 -19.09 17.82 -7.77
CA ALA A 372 -17.64 17.87 -7.93
C ALA A 372 -17.07 16.71 -8.77
N PHE A 373 -17.70 15.52 -8.72
CA PHE A 373 -17.33 14.38 -9.57
C PHE A 373 -17.67 14.60 -11.05
N PHE A 374 -18.57 15.51 -11.37
CA PHE A 374 -18.90 15.88 -12.75
C PHE A 374 -18.09 17.10 -13.20
N SER A 375 -16.85 17.20 -12.70
CA SER A 375 -15.82 18.15 -13.14
C SER A 375 -14.41 17.56 -13.04
N TYR A 376 -13.45 18.17 -13.74
CA TYR A 376 -12.03 17.92 -13.52
C TYR A 376 -11.59 18.55 -12.19
N GLY A 377 -11.04 17.74 -11.27
CA GLY A 377 -10.61 18.24 -9.98
C GLY A 377 -9.50 17.41 -9.33
N TRP A 378 -8.54 18.07 -8.69
CA TRP A 378 -7.47 17.41 -7.95
C TRP A 378 -8.00 16.53 -6.82
N GLY A 379 -9.02 17.02 -6.08
CA GLY A 379 -9.58 16.29 -4.95
C GLY A 379 -10.12 14.90 -5.33
N THR A 380 -10.87 14.78 -6.43
CA THR A 380 -11.41 13.48 -6.85
C THR A 380 -10.31 12.52 -7.29
N LEU A 381 -9.29 13.01 -8.02
CA LEU A 381 -8.12 12.21 -8.39
C LEU A 381 -7.32 11.75 -7.16
N HIS A 382 -7.10 12.65 -6.21
CA HIS A 382 -6.38 12.39 -4.97
C HIS A 382 -7.05 11.28 -4.14
N GLU A 383 -8.38 11.32 -3.99
CA GLU A 383 -9.12 10.29 -3.26
C GLU A 383 -9.15 8.93 -3.98
N LEU A 384 -9.30 8.92 -5.30
CA LEU A 384 -9.18 7.69 -6.09
C LEU A 384 -7.79 7.06 -5.92
N ALA A 385 -6.74 7.89 -5.95
CA ALA A 385 -5.36 7.44 -5.82
C ALA A 385 -5.02 6.86 -4.44
N HIS A 386 -5.72 7.26 -3.37
CA HIS A 386 -5.54 6.64 -2.05
C HIS A 386 -5.86 5.15 -2.02
N GLY A 387 -6.72 4.64 -2.92
CA GLY A 387 -6.94 3.21 -3.07
C GLY A 387 -5.70 2.44 -3.53
N TYR A 388 -4.80 3.10 -4.27
CA TYR A 388 -3.66 2.46 -4.93
C TYR A 388 -2.38 2.44 -4.10
N GLN A 389 -2.17 3.42 -3.23
CA GLN A 389 -0.85 3.69 -2.66
C GLN A 389 -0.25 2.51 -1.88
N GLY A 390 -1.05 1.67 -1.22
CA GLY A 390 -0.53 0.53 -0.46
C GLY A 390 0.46 0.92 0.66
N TYR A 391 1.18 -0.04 1.22
CA TYR A 391 2.27 0.24 2.17
C TYR A 391 3.42 0.99 1.50
N PHE A 392 3.78 0.57 0.29
CA PHE A 392 4.91 1.11 -0.45
C PHE A 392 4.73 2.58 -0.85
N GLY A 393 3.59 2.94 -1.45
CA GLY A 393 3.25 4.32 -1.76
C GLY A 393 2.99 5.18 -0.52
N ARG A 394 2.58 4.61 0.62
CA ARG A 394 2.58 5.33 1.91
C ARG A 394 4.00 5.53 2.46
N GLY A 395 5.02 4.91 1.87
CA GLY A 395 6.41 4.98 2.29
C GLY A 395 6.70 4.14 3.53
N VAL A 396 5.94 3.08 3.78
CA VAL A 396 6.03 2.22 4.97
C VAL A 396 6.62 0.85 4.61
N GLY A 397 7.74 0.48 5.23
CA GLY A 397 8.40 -0.82 5.01
C GLY A 397 9.72 -0.95 5.78
N GLY A 398 10.09 -2.15 6.22
CA GLY A 398 11.38 -2.39 6.90
C GLY A 398 11.56 -1.62 8.22
N GLY A 399 10.47 -1.28 8.91
CA GLY A 399 10.49 -0.42 10.10
C GLY A 399 10.72 1.06 9.82
N VAL A 400 10.75 1.47 8.55
CA VAL A 400 10.89 2.86 8.11
C VAL A 400 9.55 3.40 7.62
N ASN A 401 9.32 4.70 7.88
CA ASN A 401 8.19 5.46 7.36
C ASN A 401 8.73 6.75 6.71
N LEU A 402 8.66 6.83 5.39
CA LEU A 402 9.06 8.01 4.60
C LEU A 402 7.99 9.12 4.57
N CYS A 403 6.87 8.89 5.28
CA CYS A 403 5.78 9.84 5.42
C CYS A 403 5.14 10.25 4.09
N PHE A 404 4.90 9.29 3.18
CA PHE A 404 4.27 9.50 1.88
C PHE A 404 2.75 9.34 1.88
N ASN A 405 2.08 9.28 3.04
CA ASN A 405 0.65 9.01 3.11
C ASN A 405 -0.23 9.98 2.27
N GLU A 406 0.20 11.24 2.16
CA GLU A 406 -0.43 12.30 1.34
C GLU A 406 0.47 12.69 0.16
N THR A 407 1.31 11.78 -0.32
CA THR A 407 2.30 12.06 -1.38
C THR A 407 2.38 10.93 -2.40
N GLY A 408 2.45 9.68 -1.97
CA GLY A 408 2.53 8.55 -2.90
C GLY A 408 1.30 8.46 -3.79
N ASN A 409 0.10 8.64 -3.23
CA ASN A 409 -1.13 8.78 -4.02
C ASN A 409 -1.08 9.97 -4.98
N ASN A 410 -0.46 11.09 -4.58
CA ASN A 410 -0.34 12.27 -5.43
C ASN A 410 0.52 12.06 -6.67
N VAL A 411 1.41 11.07 -6.70
CA VAL A 411 2.15 10.70 -7.91
C VAL A 411 1.17 10.26 -9.01
N LEU A 412 0.19 9.42 -8.67
CA LEU A 412 -0.84 8.97 -9.61
C LEU A 412 -1.71 10.14 -10.08
N ALA A 413 -2.18 10.98 -9.15
CA ALA A 413 -2.99 12.15 -9.48
C ALA A 413 -2.24 13.17 -10.35
N TYR A 414 -0.94 13.36 -10.11
CA TYR A 414 -0.07 14.24 -10.88
C TYR A 414 0.01 13.83 -12.36
N TYR A 415 0.30 12.56 -12.65
CA TYR A 415 0.42 12.10 -14.03
C TYR A 415 -0.91 12.18 -14.78
N ILE A 416 -2.03 11.86 -14.12
CA ILE A 416 -3.37 12.03 -14.70
C ILE A 416 -3.66 13.50 -15.03
N GLN A 417 -3.41 14.43 -14.11
CA GLN A 417 -3.70 15.85 -14.33
C GLN A 417 -2.87 16.45 -15.48
N ASN A 418 -1.64 15.96 -15.67
CA ASN A 418 -0.74 16.46 -16.71
C ASN A 418 -0.93 15.79 -18.07
N ASP A 419 -1.60 14.64 -18.15
CA ASP A 419 -2.01 14.06 -19.42
C ASP A 419 -3.22 14.80 -19.98
N LYS A 420 -2.98 15.75 -20.89
CA LYS A 420 -4.05 16.57 -21.50
C LYS A 420 -4.92 15.83 -22.52
N SER A 421 -4.58 14.59 -22.88
CA SER A 421 -5.50 13.72 -23.61
C SER A 421 -6.64 13.22 -22.71
N LEU A 422 -6.39 13.11 -21.40
CA LEU A 422 -7.33 12.63 -20.40
C LEU A 422 -7.92 13.76 -19.53
N TYR A 423 -7.08 14.64 -18.99
CA TYR A 423 -7.46 15.76 -18.12
C TYR A 423 -7.46 17.09 -18.89
N LYS A 424 -8.63 17.51 -19.37
CA LYS A 424 -8.77 18.65 -20.30
C LYS A 424 -8.69 20.04 -19.65
N ASP A 425 -8.69 20.12 -18.32
CA ASP A 425 -8.56 21.39 -17.59
C ASP A 425 -7.10 21.86 -17.51
N SER A 426 -6.91 23.18 -17.42
CA SER A 426 -5.59 23.82 -17.38
C SER A 426 -4.93 23.80 -16.00
N ALA A 427 -5.60 23.28 -14.96
CA ALA A 427 -5.02 23.16 -13.63
C ALA A 427 -3.70 22.38 -13.66
N ASN A 428 -2.80 22.83 -12.79
CA ASN A 428 -1.53 22.20 -12.48
C ASN A 428 -1.26 22.44 -11.00
N TRP A 429 -1.53 21.42 -10.17
CA TRP A 429 -1.53 21.51 -8.73
C TRP A 429 -0.13 21.72 -8.15
N LEU A 430 0.87 20.98 -8.66
CA LEU A 430 2.26 21.12 -8.24
C LEU A 430 2.93 22.36 -8.87
N GLY A 431 2.42 22.82 -10.02
CA GLY A 431 2.96 23.92 -10.80
C GLY A 431 4.00 23.47 -11.83
N ASP A 432 4.53 24.43 -12.59
CA ASP A 432 5.64 24.18 -13.52
C ASP A 432 6.92 23.88 -12.71
N LEU A 433 7.49 22.70 -12.92
CA LEU A 433 8.66 22.23 -12.19
C LEU A 433 9.87 23.16 -12.38
N SER A 434 10.06 23.73 -13.57
CA SER A 434 11.18 24.65 -13.86
C SER A 434 11.08 25.98 -13.12
N ILE A 435 9.87 26.36 -12.70
CA ILE A 435 9.63 27.56 -11.90
C ILE A 435 9.71 27.25 -10.39
N LYS A 436 9.30 26.04 -9.99
CA LYS A 436 9.12 25.66 -8.59
C LYS A 436 10.29 24.92 -7.96
N GLU A 437 11.20 24.36 -8.75
CA GLU A 437 12.26 23.48 -8.24
C GLU A 437 13.17 24.15 -7.21
N ASP A 438 13.52 25.44 -7.35
CA ASP A 438 14.35 26.13 -6.35
C ASP A 438 13.65 26.20 -4.98
N ASP A 439 12.34 26.46 -4.95
CA ASP A 439 11.55 26.49 -3.72
C ASP A 439 11.50 25.09 -3.08
N PHE A 440 11.30 24.05 -3.88
CA PHE A 440 11.21 22.67 -3.38
C PHE A 440 12.55 22.10 -2.92
N ASN A 441 13.66 22.54 -3.49
CA ASN A 441 15.00 22.12 -3.09
C ASN A 441 15.58 22.97 -1.94
N LYS A 442 15.04 24.17 -1.67
CA LYS A 442 15.55 25.12 -0.67
C LYS A 442 15.81 24.49 0.71
N LYS A 443 14.88 23.69 1.22
CA LYS A 443 15.01 23.07 2.54
C LYS A 443 16.13 22.02 2.58
N ARG A 444 16.23 21.13 1.58
CA ARG A 444 17.29 20.12 1.53
C ARG A 444 18.68 20.74 1.38
N LEU A 445 18.79 21.80 0.57
CA LEU A 445 20.04 22.53 0.34
C LEU A 445 20.52 23.25 1.62
N ASN A 446 19.58 23.68 2.48
CA ASN A 446 19.87 24.20 3.81
C ASN A 446 20.11 23.10 4.86
N GLY A 447 20.22 21.83 4.44
CA GLY A 447 20.48 20.69 5.32
C GLY A 447 19.28 20.27 6.19
N GLN A 448 18.06 20.70 5.88
CA GLN A 448 16.87 20.28 6.62
C GLN A 448 16.39 18.88 6.20
N TYR A 449 15.72 18.18 7.11
CA TYR A 449 15.12 16.88 6.83
C TYR A 449 13.70 17.04 6.25
N ILE A 450 13.43 16.40 5.11
CA ILE A 450 12.17 16.57 4.37
C ILE A 450 11.13 15.51 4.74
N PHE A 451 11.55 14.26 4.93
CA PHE A 451 10.68 13.08 5.02
C PHE A 451 10.20 12.82 6.45
N GLN A 452 9.54 13.83 7.04
CA GLN A 452 8.95 13.78 8.38
C GLN A 452 7.51 14.32 8.36
N ASN A 453 6.78 14.12 9.47
CA ASN A 453 5.42 14.62 9.70
C ASN A 453 5.28 15.32 11.08
N ASP A 454 6.36 15.94 11.57
CA ASP A 454 6.45 16.64 12.85
C ASP A 454 5.41 17.77 13.00
N GLU A 455 4.99 18.38 11.88
CA GLU A 455 3.95 19.42 11.84
C GLU A 455 2.59 18.89 11.32
N GLY A 456 2.43 17.57 11.21
CA GLY A 456 1.22 16.88 10.75
C GLY A 456 1.39 16.15 9.42
N THR A 457 0.32 15.49 8.96
CA THR A 457 0.38 14.59 7.79
C THR A 457 0.71 15.32 6.48
N TYR A 458 0.42 16.62 6.39
CA TYR A 458 0.66 17.45 5.19
C TYR A 458 2.03 18.13 5.17
N THR A 459 2.91 17.84 6.12
CA THR A 459 4.25 18.43 6.17
C THR A 459 5.05 18.05 4.92
N ASN A 460 5.60 19.07 4.25
CA ASN A 460 6.48 18.95 3.07
C ASN A 460 5.91 18.14 1.89
N VAL A 461 4.58 18.05 1.74
CA VAL A 461 3.95 17.24 0.68
C VAL A 461 4.44 17.64 -0.73
N ASN A 462 4.61 18.94 -0.99
CA ASN A 462 5.05 19.42 -2.30
C ASN A 462 6.51 19.03 -2.58
N GLU A 463 7.39 19.17 -1.59
CA GLU A 463 8.79 18.78 -1.69
C GLU A 463 8.94 17.26 -1.88
N LYS A 464 8.17 16.46 -1.13
CA LYS A 464 8.13 14.99 -1.28
C LYS A 464 7.57 14.57 -2.65
N LEU A 465 6.54 15.26 -3.15
CA LEU A 465 5.96 14.97 -4.46
C LEU A 465 6.93 15.35 -5.58
N TYR A 466 7.58 16.51 -5.46
CA TYR A 466 8.64 16.93 -6.37
C TYR A 466 9.78 15.91 -6.41
N PHE A 467 10.25 15.42 -5.25
CA PHE A 467 11.26 14.36 -5.17
C PHE A 467 10.86 13.16 -6.02
N LEU A 468 9.65 12.61 -5.83
CA LEU A 468 9.19 11.44 -6.59
C LEU A 468 9.04 11.72 -8.09
N VAL A 469 8.35 12.81 -8.45
CA VAL A 469 8.03 13.12 -9.86
C VAL A 469 9.29 13.49 -10.66
N ASN A 470 10.15 14.35 -10.11
CA ASN A 470 11.41 14.72 -10.75
C ASN A 470 12.29 13.48 -10.95
N PHE A 471 12.33 12.61 -9.95
CA PHE A 471 13.07 11.35 -10.02
C PHE A 471 12.55 10.43 -11.11
N PHE A 472 11.24 10.14 -11.15
CA PHE A 472 10.68 9.24 -12.17
C PHE A 472 10.76 9.84 -13.58
N ASN A 473 10.60 11.15 -13.73
CA ASN A 473 10.72 11.84 -15.02
C ASN A 473 12.13 11.80 -15.62
N SER A 474 13.17 11.58 -14.81
CA SER A 474 14.53 11.30 -15.30
C SER A 474 14.69 9.91 -15.91
N PHE A 475 13.67 9.05 -15.83
CA PHE A 475 13.60 7.73 -16.45
C PHE A 475 12.40 7.67 -17.41
N GLU A 476 11.42 6.80 -17.16
CA GLU A 476 10.24 6.61 -18.02
C GLU A 476 8.95 7.20 -17.40
N GLY A 477 9.09 8.10 -16.42
CA GLY A 477 7.97 8.74 -15.74
C GLY A 477 7.07 7.75 -15.02
N GLU A 478 5.76 7.84 -15.28
CA GLU A 478 4.76 6.97 -14.66
C GLU A 478 4.98 5.46 -14.90
N LYS A 479 5.64 5.08 -16.00
CA LYS A 479 5.98 3.67 -16.28
C LYS A 479 7.01 3.13 -15.30
N THR A 480 7.99 3.95 -14.93
CA THR A 480 8.97 3.60 -13.89
C THR A 480 8.28 3.34 -12.56
N TYR A 481 7.25 4.12 -12.23
CA TYR A 481 6.46 3.92 -11.01
C TYR A 481 5.70 2.59 -11.03
N GLY A 482 5.07 2.25 -12.15
CA GLY A 482 4.39 0.96 -12.33
C GLY A 482 5.33 -0.24 -12.18
N LYS A 483 6.49 -0.20 -12.86
CA LYS A 483 7.53 -1.24 -12.75
C LYS A 483 8.04 -1.40 -11.31
N LEU A 484 8.22 -0.29 -10.59
CA LEU A 484 8.65 -0.28 -9.20
C LEU A 484 7.61 -0.94 -8.27
N PHE A 485 6.31 -0.68 -8.47
CA PHE A 485 5.24 -1.38 -7.73
C PHE A 485 5.24 -2.88 -7.99
N SER A 486 5.41 -3.31 -9.25
CA SER A 486 5.50 -4.73 -9.60
C SER A 486 6.73 -5.41 -9.00
N PHE A 487 7.87 -4.72 -8.99
CA PHE A 487 9.08 -5.17 -8.31
C PHE A 487 8.87 -5.33 -6.80
N TYR A 488 8.26 -4.33 -6.15
CA TYR A 488 7.91 -4.40 -4.73
C TYR A 488 6.97 -5.56 -4.41
N ARG A 489 5.90 -5.76 -5.20
CA ARG A 489 4.98 -6.90 -5.01
C ARG A 489 5.71 -8.24 -5.12
N SER A 490 6.61 -8.38 -6.10
CA SER A 490 7.43 -9.59 -6.25
C SER A 490 8.29 -9.88 -5.01
N LEU A 491 8.91 -8.84 -4.44
CA LEU A 491 9.66 -8.97 -3.18
C LEU A 491 8.74 -9.30 -2.00
N ALA A 492 7.57 -8.66 -1.92
CA ALA A 492 6.60 -8.89 -0.85
C ALA A 492 6.05 -10.33 -0.85
N PHE A 493 5.82 -10.92 -2.03
CA PHE A 493 5.44 -12.32 -2.16
C PHE A 493 6.53 -13.28 -1.66
N LYS A 494 7.80 -12.98 -1.96
CA LYS A 494 8.92 -13.86 -1.61
C LYS A 494 9.36 -13.73 -0.15
N TYR A 495 9.37 -12.51 0.39
CA TYR A 495 9.99 -12.22 1.69
C TYR A 495 9.03 -11.59 2.71
N GLY A 496 7.83 -11.21 2.29
CA GLY A 496 6.89 -10.43 3.09
C GLY A 496 7.00 -8.91 2.82
N PRO A 497 5.91 -8.16 3.00
CA PRO A 497 5.81 -6.75 2.59
C PRO A 497 6.66 -5.77 3.41
N THR A 498 7.19 -6.23 4.56
CA THR A 498 7.96 -5.40 5.50
C THR A 498 9.43 -5.82 5.59
N TYR A 499 9.90 -6.76 4.78
CA TYR A 499 11.28 -7.27 4.87
C TYR A 499 12.32 -6.21 4.51
N PHE A 500 12.11 -5.47 3.42
CA PHE A 500 13.01 -4.41 2.96
C PHE A 500 12.55 -3.03 3.43
N LYS A 501 13.51 -2.11 3.70
CA LYS A 501 13.17 -0.69 3.78
C LYS A 501 12.68 -0.22 2.41
N VAL A 502 11.83 0.80 2.40
CA VAL A 502 11.37 1.39 1.13
C VAL A 502 12.55 1.90 0.29
N THR A 503 13.53 2.56 0.92
CA THR A 503 14.76 3.04 0.26
C THR A 503 15.61 1.91 -0.33
N ASP A 504 15.67 0.75 0.33
CA ASP A 504 16.33 -0.44 -0.21
C ASP A 504 15.64 -0.92 -1.50
N VAL A 505 14.30 -0.95 -1.51
CA VAL A 505 13.52 -1.36 -2.68
C VAL A 505 13.79 -0.43 -3.86
N TYR A 506 13.84 0.89 -3.64
CA TYR A 506 14.22 1.85 -4.67
C TYR A 506 15.63 1.56 -5.20
N ALA A 507 16.64 1.47 -4.33
CA ALA A 507 18.03 1.23 -4.75
C ALA A 507 18.19 -0.08 -5.56
N LEU A 508 17.55 -1.16 -5.10
CA LEU A 508 17.59 -2.46 -5.77
C LEU A 508 16.85 -2.46 -7.12
N PHE A 509 15.70 -1.79 -7.19
CA PHE A 509 14.91 -1.70 -8.42
C PHE A 509 15.68 -0.96 -9.51
N PHE A 510 16.19 0.24 -9.23
CA PHE A 510 16.88 1.05 -10.23
C PHE A 510 18.19 0.42 -10.71
N LEU A 511 18.91 -0.23 -9.80
CA LEU A 511 20.07 -1.03 -10.16
C LEU A 511 19.71 -2.16 -11.12
N LYS A 512 18.63 -2.91 -10.85
CA LYS A 512 18.21 -4.05 -11.67
C LYS A 512 17.65 -3.62 -13.03
N GLU A 513 16.75 -2.66 -13.03
CA GLU A 513 15.98 -2.25 -14.21
C GLU A 513 16.80 -1.38 -15.15
N TYR A 514 17.57 -0.43 -14.60
CA TYR A 514 18.24 0.61 -15.38
C TYR A 514 19.77 0.54 -15.29
N LYS A 515 20.35 -0.40 -14.52
CA LYS A 515 21.78 -0.38 -14.14
C LYS A 515 22.19 0.95 -13.51
N ALA A 516 21.25 1.58 -12.80
CA ALA A 516 21.40 2.90 -12.21
C ALA A 516 21.68 2.78 -10.71
N ASP A 517 22.83 3.28 -10.29
CA ASP A 517 23.12 3.56 -8.89
C ASP A 517 22.52 4.93 -8.51
N ILE A 518 21.45 4.89 -7.73
CA ILE A 518 20.71 6.08 -7.27
C ILE A 518 21.08 6.49 -5.85
N LEU A 519 22.09 5.88 -5.23
CA LEU A 519 22.51 6.22 -3.86
C LEU A 519 22.84 7.72 -3.71
N PRO A 520 23.54 8.39 -4.65
CA PRO A 520 23.80 9.82 -4.54
C PRO A 520 22.52 10.66 -4.45
N TYR A 521 21.47 10.26 -5.18
CA TYR A 521 20.18 10.93 -5.10
C TYR A 521 19.50 10.75 -3.75
N LEU A 522 19.46 9.52 -3.24
CA LEU A 522 18.88 9.24 -1.92
C LEU A 522 19.63 9.99 -0.82
N ASP A 523 20.97 10.05 -0.91
CA ASP A 523 21.83 10.76 0.03
C ASP A 523 21.61 12.28 0.01
N ALA A 524 21.46 12.88 -1.18
CA ALA A 524 21.16 14.31 -1.33
C ALA A 524 19.83 14.73 -0.66
N TRP A 525 18.92 13.77 -0.46
CA TRP A 525 17.64 13.92 0.21
C TRP A 525 17.62 13.34 1.64
N LYS A 526 18.78 12.91 2.16
CA LYS A 526 18.98 12.32 3.49
C LYS A 526 18.19 11.03 3.73
N LEU A 527 18.01 10.22 2.69
CA LEU A 527 17.33 8.93 2.74
C LEU A 527 18.33 7.78 2.87
N ASP A 528 18.31 7.11 4.01
CA ASP A 528 19.27 6.03 4.31
C ASP A 528 18.88 4.69 3.65
N VAL A 529 19.88 4.02 3.08
CA VAL A 529 19.81 2.66 2.53
C VAL A 529 20.61 1.74 3.44
N THR A 530 20.09 0.53 3.72
CA THR A 530 20.79 -0.40 4.61
C THR A 530 22.21 -0.69 4.12
N ALA A 531 23.14 -0.87 5.05
CA ALA A 531 24.55 -1.11 4.73
C ALA A 531 24.76 -2.29 3.77
N ASN A 532 23.95 -3.35 3.89
CA ASN A 532 24.03 -4.52 3.01
C ASN A 532 23.59 -4.19 1.57
N VAL A 533 22.49 -3.46 1.41
CA VAL A 533 21.99 -3.06 0.08
C VAL A 533 22.91 -2.02 -0.55
N ARG A 534 23.36 -1.02 0.22
CA ARG A 534 24.35 -0.04 -0.25
C ARG A 534 25.61 -0.73 -0.78
N ARG A 535 26.18 -1.65 0.00
CA ARG A 535 27.36 -2.43 -0.41
C ARG A 535 27.09 -3.25 -1.67
N TYR A 536 25.91 -3.85 -1.76
CA TYR A 536 25.52 -4.61 -2.95
C TYR A 536 25.50 -3.71 -4.19
N VAL A 537 24.79 -2.58 -4.13
CA VAL A 537 24.68 -1.60 -5.23
C VAL A 537 26.06 -1.14 -5.69
N LEU A 538 26.90 -0.66 -4.76
CA LEU A 538 28.25 -0.16 -5.08
C LEU A 538 29.18 -1.22 -5.68
N SER A 539 28.96 -2.49 -5.35
CA SER A 539 29.75 -3.60 -5.88
C SER A 539 29.37 -4.02 -7.31
N GLN A 540 28.26 -3.53 -7.85
CA GLN A 540 27.81 -3.87 -9.20
C GLN A 540 28.43 -2.95 -10.26
N ASP A 541 28.49 -3.47 -11.49
CA ASP A 541 28.83 -2.68 -12.67
C ASP A 541 27.61 -1.84 -13.10
N SER A 542 27.48 -0.65 -12.53
CA SER A 542 26.36 0.30 -12.71
C SER A 542 26.85 1.73 -12.90
N ASN A 543 26.01 2.60 -13.46
CA ASN A 543 26.30 4.03 -13.60
C ASN A 543 25.66 4.82 -12.47
N SER A 544 26.39 5.76 -11.87
CA SER A 544 25.87 6.63 -10.81
C SER A 544 24.99 7.73 -11.39
N TYR A 545 23.84 7.96 -10.75
CA TYR A 545 22.91 9.02 -11.12
C TYR A 545 22.92 10.13 -10.07
N VAL A 546 23.13 11.36 -10.53
CA VAL A 546 23.39 12.53 -9.69
C VAL A 546 22.45 13.69 -10.01
N ILE A 547 22.35 14.65 -9.10
CA ILE A 547 21.57 15.88 -9.31
C ILE A 547 22.44 16.90 -10.03
N LEU A 548 22.02 17.35 -11.22
CA LEU A 548 22.76 18.33 -12.05
C LEU A 548 23.28 19.54 -11.25
N GLY A 549 22.38 20.29 -10.63
CA GLY A 549 22.70 21.52 -9.91
C GLY A 549 23.45 21.33 -8.60
N ASP A 550 23.66 20.09 -8.14
CA ASP A 550 24.48 19.79 -6.95
C ASP A 550 25.95 19.49 -7.33
N VAL A 551 26.18 19.17 -8.61
CA VAL A 551 27.47 18.73 -9.16
C VAL A 551 28.12 19.81 -10.00
N LEU A 552 27.38 20.41 -10.93
CA LEU A 552 27.89 21.42 -11.86
C LEU A 552 27.86 22.82 -11.24
N ASP A 553 28.86 23.64 -11.57
CA ASP A 553 28.80 25.06 -11.28
C ASP A 553 27.78 25.79 -12.17
N THR A 554 27.61 27.12 -11.95
CA THR A 554 26.59 27.89 -12.68
C THR A 554 26.85 27.98 -14.19
N ASP A 555 28.11 28.08 -14.61
CA ASP A 555 28.46 28.23 -16.02
C ASP A 555 28.40 26.88 -16.75
N GLU A 556 28.86 25.81 -16.10
CA GLU A 556 28.75 24.43 -16.56
C GLU A 556 27.28 24.01 -16.69
N LEU A 557 26.46 24.29 -15.68
CA LEU A 557 25.02 23.99 -15.69
C LEU A 557 24.30 24.72 -16.83
N ASN A 558 24.58 26.01 -17.02
CA ASN A 558 23.98 26.78 -18.12
C ASN A 558 24.36 26.19 -19.49
N SER A 559 25.62 25.78 -19.64
CA SER A 559 26.10 25.11 -20.86
C SER A 559 25.40 23.77 -21.08
N TYR A 560 25.28 22.96 -20.04
CA TYR A 560 24.58 21.68 -20.07
C TYR A 560 23.10 21.85 -20.47
N LYS A 561 22.38 22.80 -19.85
CA LYS A 561 20.97 23.06 -20.14
C LYS A 561 20.74 23.46 -21.60
N VAL A 562 21.63 24.27 -22.17
CA VAL A 562 21.55 24.68 -23.59
C VAL A 562 21.83 23.49 -24.52
N ILE A 563 22.88 22.71 -24.26
CA ILE A 563 23.29 21.59 -25.13
C ILE A 563 22.24 20.47 -25.10
N ASN A 564 21.76 20.10 -23.91
CA ASN A 564 20.85 18.98 -23.71
C ASN A 564 19.37 19.39 -23.71
N SER A 565 19.07 20.66 -23.99
CA SER A 565 17.70 21.19 -24.08
C SER A 565 16.83 20.89 -22.85
N THR A 566 17.43 20.83 -21.66
CA THR A 566 16.70 20.62 -20.40
C THR A 566 16.45 21.96 -19.70
N SER A 567 15.23 22.13 -19.17
CA SER A 567 14.86 23.31 -18.40
C SER A 567 15.08 23.16 -16.90
N LEU A 568 15.25 21.93 -16.40
CA LEU A 568 15.38 21.64 -14.98
C LEU A 568 16.82 21.75 -14.50
N LYS A 569 17.02 22.37 -13.35
CA LYS A 569 18.29 22.52 -12.65
C LYS A 569 18.63 21.31 -11.77
N TYR A 570 17.64 20.65 -11.19
CA TYR A 570 17.86 19.53 -10.26
C TYR A 570 17.33 18.19 -10.79
N SER A 571 17.22 18.01 -12.11
CA SER A 571 16.93 16.69 -12.68
C SER A 571 18.08 15.71 -12.44
N LEU A 572 17.75 14.43 -12.39
CA LEU A 572 18.73 13.35 -12.34
C LEU A 572 19.31 13.08 -13.71
N VAL A 573 20.61 12.80 -13.74
CA VAL A 573 21.38 12.51 -14.94
C VAL A 573 22.39 11.41 -14.66
N ASP A 574 22.71 10.63 -15.68
CA ASP A 574 23.84 9.71 -15.65
C ASP A 574 25.13 10.54 -15.52
N GLU A 575 25.94 10.21 -14.52
CA GLU A 575 27.21 10.90 -14.26
C GLU A 575 28.14 10.87 -15.49
N ASP A 576 28.11 9.80 -16.29
CA ASP A 576 28.99 9.68 -17.44
C ASP A 576 28.73 10.76 -18.52
N GLU A 577 27.49 11.26 -18.60
CA GLU A 577 27.10 12.37 -19.49
C GLU A 577 27.74 13.70 -19.06
N LEU A 578 28.13 13.82 -17.79
CA LEU A 578 28.71 15.03 -17.23
C LEU A 578 30.21 15.12 -17.44
N ASN A 579 30.88 14.01 -17.74
CA ASN A 579 32.34 13.95 -17.90
C ASN A 579 32.89 14.95 -18.94
N SER A 580 32.13 15.30 -19.98
CA SER A 580 32.55 16.28 -20.99
C SER A 580 32.47 17.74 -20.54
N PHE A 581 31.77 18.00 -19.44
CA PHE A 581 31.59 19.34 -18.88
C PHE A 581 32.59 19.63 -17.76
N MET A 582 33.20 18.60 -17.18
CA MET A 582 34.11 18.72 -16.05
C MET A 582 35.57 18.66 -16.50
N ASN A 583 36.32 19.73 -16.20
CA ASN A 583 37.60 20.01 -16.85
C ASN A 583 38.83 19.69 -16.00
N SER A 584 38.66 19.08 -14.83
CA SER A 584 39.66 19.02 -13.75
C SER A 584 39.75 17.64 -13.09
N ASP A 585 40.97 17.25 -12.68
CA ASP A 585 41.19 16.02 -11.91
C ASP A 585 40.91 16.27 -10.41
N SER A 586 40.43 15.23 -9.74
CA SER A 586 40.18 15.20 -8.30
C SER A 586 41.26 14.43 -7.55
N SER A 587 41.37 14.72 -6.26
CA SER A 587 42.19 13.95 -5.32
C SER A 587 41.41 13.68 -4.04
N LEU A 588 41.74 12.58 -3.37
CA LEU A 588 41.12 12.14 -2.13
C LEU A 588 42.18 11.93 -1.06
N SER A 589 42.07 12.69 0.03
CA SER A 589 42.82 12.54 1.26
C SER A 589 42.01 11.74 2.28
N LEU A 590 42.41 10.50 2.57
CA LEU A 590 41.84 9.69 3.64
C LEU A 590 42.59 9.96 4.94
N LYS A 591 41.85 10.18 6.02
CA LYS A 591 42.36 10.32 7.39
C LYS A 591 41.75 9.23 8.25
N ILE A 592 42.58 8.35 8.78
CA ILE A 592 42.16 7.19 9.57
C ILE A 592 42.42 7.45 11.05
N GLU A 593 41.43 7.20 11.89
CA GLU A 593 41.53 7.31 13.33
C GLU A 593 41.32 5.93 13.97
N ILE A 594 42.34 5.44 14.68
CA ILE A 594 42.30 4.20 15.48
C ILE A 594 43.20 4.40 16.72
N ASP A 595 42.90 3.73 17.83
CA ASP A 595 43.70 3.84 19.07
C ASP A 595 45.05 3.08 18.99
N ASP A 596 45.15 2.12 18.07
CA ASP A 596 46.36 1.34 17.79
C ASP A 596 46.58 1.19 16.27
N ASP A 597 47.40 2.09 15.71
CA ASP A 597 47.72 2.15 14.27
C ASP A 597 48.38 0.87 13.75
N PHE A 598 49.07 0.10 14.61
CA PHE A 598 49.73 -1.15 14.19
C PHE A 598 48.73 -2.20 13.69
N LEU A 599 47.44 -2.07 14.04
CA LEU A 599 46.37 -2.96 13.59
C LEU A 599 45.99 -2.77 12.12
N ILE A 600 46.36 -1.64 11.52
CA ILE A 600 46.04 -1.30 10.13
C ILE A 600 47.28 -1.11 9.25
N ILE A 601 48.43 -0.74 9.83
CA ILE A 601 49.70 -0.59 9.08
C ILE A 601 50.04 -1.89 8.35
N GLY A 602 50.40 -1.78 7.07
CA GLY A 602 50.71 -2.91 6.19
C GLY A 602 49.50 -3.58 5.54
N LYS A 603 48.26 -3.28 5.98
CA LYS A 603 47.05 -3.67 5.26
C LYS A 603 46.82 -2.77 4.04
N LYS A 604 45.88 -3.13 3.15
CA LYS A 604 45.56 -2.31 1.97
C LYS A 604 44.20 -1.66 2.07
N ILE A 605 44.07 -0.50 1.43
CA ILE A 605 42.81 0.19 1.14
C ILE A 605 42.61 0.20 -0.36
N GLY A 606 41.40 -0.14 -0.79
CA GLY A 606 40.99 -0.09 -2.18
C GLY A 606 40.08 1.12 -2.43
N ILE A 607 40.21 1.73 -3.60
CA ILE A 607 39.23 2.68 -4.13
C ILE A 607 38.59 2.09 -5.39
N LYS A 608 37.27 2.14 -5.47
CA LYS A 608 36.45 1.55 -6.52
C LYS A 608 35.52 2.57 -7.13
N LYS A 609 35.18 2.35 -8.40
CA LYS A 609 34.14 3.06 -9.14
C LYS A 609 33.36 2.03 -9.95
N ASN A 610 32.03 2.05 -9.87
CA ASN A 610 31.12 1.15 -10.59
C ASN A 610 31.49 -0.34 -10.36
N GLY A 611 31.73 -0.73 -9.10
CA GLY A 611 32.16 -2.08 -8.71
C GLY A 611 33.59 -2.47 -9.12
N ARG A 612 34.29 -1.65 -9.89
CA ARG A 612 35.64 -1.92 -10.41
C ARG A 612 36.71 -1.28 -9.54
N LEU A 613 37.76 -2.03 -9.22
CA LEU A 613 38.93 -1.55 -8.49
C LEU A 613 39.74 -0.58 -9.37
N ILE A 614 39.86 0.66 -8.92
CA ILE A 614 40.59 1.73 -9.60
C ILE A 614 42.04 1.77 -9.12
N GLU A 615 42.24 1.82 -7.80
CA GLU A 615 43.57 1.85 -7.20
C GLU A 615 43.56 1.12 -5.85
N THR A 616 44.74 0.67 -5.41
CA THR A 616 44.93 0.08 -4.08
C THR A 616 46.21 0.64 -3.48
N LYS A 617 46.18 1.00 -2.19
CA LYS A 617 47.36 1.48 -1.45
C LYS A 617 47.59 0.68 -0.19
N VAL A 618 48.85 0.45 0.14
CA VAL A 618 49.24 -0.08 1.46
C VAL A 618 49.18 1.07 2.47
N ILE A 619 48.64 0.79 3.66
CA ILE A 619 48.57 1.74 4.76
C ILE A 619 49.96 1.83 5.39
N GLU A 620 50.68 2.92 5.10
CA GLU A 620 51.97 3.24 5.72
C GLU A 620 51.84 4.25 6.87
N SER A 621 50.74 5.00 6.88
CA SER A 621 50.39 5.98 7.91
C SER A 621 48.88 6.19 7.92
N ASN A 622 48.40 6.94 8.91
CA ASN A 622 46.98 7.29 9.07
C ASN A 622 46.48 8.30 8.03
N PHE A 623 47.36 8.74 7.12
CA PHE A 623 47.04 9.62 6.01
C PHE A 623 47.35 8.92 4.68
N ILE A 624 46.36 8.86 3.79
CA ILE A 624 46.49 8.20 2.48
C ILE A 624 45.94 9.14 1.41
N LEU A 625 46.69 9.34 0.34
CA LEU A 625 46.34 10.27 -0.73
C LEU A 625 46.17 9.55 -2.06
N PHE A 626 44.99 9.62 -2.66
CA PHE A 626 44.72 9.20 -4.04
C PHE A 626 44.70 10.44 -4.96
N LYS A 627 45.29 10.33 -6.15
CA LYS A 627 45.42 11.44 -7.12
C LYS A 627 45.04 10.98 -8.53
N GLY A 628 44.71 11.92 -9.40
CA GLY A 628 44.36 11.63 -10.79
C GLY A 628 43.03 10.87 -10.90
N LEU A 629 42.19 11.02 -9.89
CA LEU A 629 40.83 10.49 -9.91
C LEU A 629 39.99 11.43 -10.75
N LYS A 630 39.06 10.87 -11.51
CA LYS A 630 37.99 11.68 -12.10
C LYS A 630 37.01 12.07 -11.02
N HIS A 631 36.26 13.13 -11.27
CA HIS A 631 35.12 13.45 -10.43
C HIS A 631 34.13 12.26 -10.41
N GLY A 632 33.31 12.22 -9.38
CA GLY A 632 32.18 11.31 -9.30
C GLY A 632 32.15 10.46 -8.04
N ASP A 633 31.21 9.52 -7.97
CA ASP A 633 31.06 8.68 -6.78
C ASP A 633 32.09 7.54 -6.72
N TYR A 634 32.71 7.35 -5.57
CA TYR A 634 33.69 6.30 -5.32
C TYR A 634 33.36 5.54 -4.05
N GLU A 635 33.63 4.23 -4.10
CA GLU A 635 33.60 3.33 -2.95
C GLU A 635 35.02 3.16 -2.40
N ILE A 636 35.19 3.34 -1.10
CA ILE A 636 36.45 3.15 -0.37
C ILE A 636 36.31 1.93 0.52
N GLU A 637 37.17 0.93 0.31
CA GLU A 637 37.23 -0.29 1.12
C GLU A 637 38.33 -0.19 2.17
N PHE A 638 37.90 -0.28 3.43
CA PHE A 638 38.76 -0.24 4.60
C PHE A 638 39.03 -1.66 5.13
N PRO A 639 40.24 -1.93 5.69
CA PRO A 639 40.53 -3.24 6.25
C PRO A 639 39.69 -3.54 7.49
N ALA A 640 39.15 -4.74 7.56
CA ALA A 640 38.53 -5.24 8.79
C ALA A 640 39.56 -5.36 9.93
N VAL A 641 39.16 -4.93 11.14
CA VAL A 641 39.97 -5.02 12.36
C VAL A 641 39.15 -5.70 13.46
N ILE A 642 39.55 -6.90 13.85
CA ILE A 642 38.87 -7.67 14.90
C ILE A 642 38.87 -6.88 16.22
N GLY A 643 37.72 -6.80 16.88
CA GLY A 643 37.55 -6.04 18.13
C GLY A 643 37.28 -4.55 17.92
N TYR A 644 37.08 -4.11 16.67
CA TYR A 644 36.70 -2.74 16.33
C TYR A 644 35.42 -2.73 15.51
N ASP A 645 34.58 -1.73 15.77
CA ASP A 645 33.46 -1.37 14.92
C ASP A 645 33.93 -0.31 13.93
N SER A 646 33.75 -0.58 12.64
CA SER A 646 34.04 0.36 11.57
C SER A 646 33.21 0.03 10.32
N LYS A 647 32.96 1.06 9.51
CA LYS A 647 32.40 0.89 8.18
C LYS A 647 33.47 0.34 7.25
N GLU A 648 33.47 -0.96 7.01
CA GLU A 648 34.38 -1.61 6.04
C GLU A 648 34.30 -0.99 4.63
N VAL A 649 33.20 -0.30 4.32
CA VAL A 649 32.95 0.36 3.05
C VAL A 649 32.32 1.74 3.30
N GLU A 650 32.87 2.77 2.68
CA GLU A 650 32.28 4.11 2.62
C GLU A 650 32.17 4.61 1.17
N SER A 651 31.23 5.52 0.89
CA SER A 651 31.09 6.16 -0.41
C SER A 651 31.30 7.67 -0.29
N LEU A 652 31.93 8.26 -1.29
CA LEU A 652 32.15 9.70 -1.35
C LEU A 652 32.11 10.19 -2.80
N TYR A 653 31.32 11.24 -3.02
CA TYR A 653 31.35 12.01 -4.25
C TYR A 653 32.57 12.93 -4.32
N LEU A 654 33.48 12.66 -5.25
CA LEU A 654 34.65 13.51 -5.48
C LEU A 654 34.28 14.68 -6.38
N LYS A 655 34.46 15.89 -5.84
CA LYS A 655 34.37 17.15 -6.60
C LYS A 655 35.74 17.54 -7.16
N GLU A 656 35.78 18.57 -8.01
CA GLU A 656 37.04 19.17 -8.45
C GLU A 656 37.96 19.51 -7.27
N GLY A 657 39.26 19.20 -7.42
CA GLY A 657 40.29 19.55 -6.45
C GLY A 657 40.46 18.55 -5.31
N GLU A 658 40.69 19.06 -4.10
CA GLU A 658 41.03 18.24 -2.93
C GLU A 658 39.78 17.87 -2.12
N ASN A 659 39.55 16.57 -2.00
CA ASN A 659 38.48 16.00 -1.17
C ASN A 659 39.10 15.32 0.06
N THR A 660 38.38 15.28 1.17
CA THR A 660 38.83 14.61 2.39
C THR A 660 37.75 13.68 2.95
N LEU A 661 38.13 12.46 3.33
CA LEU A 661 37.29 11.52 4.05
C LEU A 661 37.94 11.17 5.38
N PHE A 662 37.15 11.21 6.46
CA PHE A 662 37.57 10.79 7.79
C PHE A 662 36.93 9.45 8.12
N HIS A 663 37.74 8.47 8.48
CA HIS A 663 37.29 7.14 8.83
C HIS A 663 37.81 6.75 10.22
N SER A 664 36.93 6.33 11.12
CA SER A 664 37.29 5.95 12.47
C SER A 664 36.99 4.49 12.77
N TYR A 665 37.91 3.86 13.50
CA TYR A 665 37.74 2.54 14.11
C TYR A 665 37.46 2.75 15.59
N THR A 666 36.28 2.33 16.03
CA THR A 666 35.91 2.42 17.45
C THR A 666 36.13 1.08 18.10
N LYS A 667 36.94 1.03 19.17
CA LYS A 667 37.19 -0.21 19.91
C LYS A 667 35.87 -0.72 20.50
N ILE A 668 35.59 -2.00 20.29
CA ILE A 668 34.43 -2.67 20.88
C ILE A 668 34.84 -3.11 22.29
N GLU A 669 34.36 -2.40 23.32
CA GLU A 669 34.72 -2.66 24.72
C GLU A 669 34.19 -4.01 25.25
N SER A 670 33.15 -4.59 24.64
CA SER A 670 32.66 -5.95 24.95
C SER A 670 32.38 -6.74 23.68
N LEU A 671 33.12 -7.84 23.48
CA LEU A 671 33.07 -8.63 22.24
C LEU A 671 31.72 -9.32 21.96
N PHE A 672 30.79 -9.32 22.92
CA PHE A 672 29.46 -9.90 22.75
C PHE A 672 28.42 -9.10 23.54
N TYR A 673 27.80 -8.14 22.87
CA TYR A 673 26.71 -7.38 23.47
C TYR A 673 25.37 -8.06 23.19
N HIS A 674 24.82 -8.68 24.22
CA HIS A 674 23.58 -9.48 24.18
C HIS A 674 22.34 -8.60 24.42
N GLN A 675 22.07 -7.66 23.50
CA GLN A 675 20.87 -6.83 23.60
C GLN A 675 19.61 -7.66 23.40
N THR A 676 18.72 -7.62 24.39
CA THR A 676 17.42 -8.28 24.32
C THR A 676 16.28 -7.28 24.21
N LYS A 677 15.23 -7.67 23.49
CA LYS A 677 13.95 -6.96 23.43
C LYS A 677 12.89 -7.87 24.05
N LEU A 678 12.19 -7.36 25.06
CA LEU A 678 10.98 -7.96 25.58
C LEU A 678 9.79 -7.44 24.75
N GLY A 679 8.91 -8.33 24.30
CA GLY A 679 7.70 -7.98 23.59
C GLY A 679 6.49 -8.75 24.09
N ILE A 680 5.37 -8.04 24.24
CA ILE A 680 4.06 -8.62 24.52
C ILE A 680 3.20 -8.43 23.28
N THR A 681 2.86 -9.53 22.61
CA THR A 681 2.10 -9.51 21.35
C THR A 681 0.61 -9.80 21.56
N GLY A 682 -0.21 -9.34 20.62
CA GLY A 682 -1.62 -9.70 20.54
C GLY A 682 -1.88 -11.02 19.81
N VAL A 683 -3.15 -11.43 19.75
CA VAL A 683 -3.61 -12.65 19.05
C VAL A 683 -3.30 -12.66 17.55
N TYR A 684 -3.05 -11.50 16.96
CA TYR A 684 -2.68 -11.31 15.57
C TYR A 684 -1.17 -11.04 15.37
N ASN A 685 -0.35 -11.36 16.38
CA ASN A 685 1.10 -11.18 16.37
C ASN A 685 1.57 -9.71 16.18
N THR A 686 0.74 -8.73 16.54
CA THR A 686 1.10 -7.31 16.60
C THR A 686 1.59 -6.95 18.01
N PHE A 687 2.53 -6.00 18.14
CA PHE A 687 3.07 -5.61 19.46
C PHE A 687 2.12 -4.71 20.23
N GLY A 688 1.80 -5.08 21.47
CA GLY A 688 1.11 -4.23 22.44
C GLY A 688 2.07 -3.50 23.37
N PHE A 689 3.18 -4.15 23.72
CA PHE A 689 4.25 -3.56 24.52
C PHE A 689 5.59 -4.06 24.01
N THR A 690 6.58 -3.19 23.97
CA THR A 690 7.98 -3.60 23.81
C THR A 690 8.89 -2.83 24.75
N LEU A 691 9.88 -3.50 25.32
CA LEU A 691 11.03 -2.89 25.97
C LEU A 691 12.29 -3.37 25.25
N THR A 692 12.96 -2.46 24.56
CA THR A 692 14.22 -2.76 23.86
C THR A 692 15.38 -2.23 24.69
N LEU A 693 16.31 -3.12 25.07
CA LEU A 693 17.51 -2.73 25.82
C LEU A 693 18.58 -2.16 24.88
N SER A 694 19.28 -1.13 25.35
CA SER A 694 20.40 -0.47 24.69
C SER A 694 21.43 0.03 25.71
N GLU A 695 22.53 0.62 25.24
CA GLU A 695 23.59 1.22 26.08
C GLU A 695 24.08 0.27 27.21
N ASN A 696 24.65 -0.87 26.84
CA ASN A 696 25.05 -1.94 27.77
C ASN A 696 23.93 -2.46 28.68
N ASN A 697 22.70 -2.57 28.19
CA ASN A 697 21.46 -2.93 28.87
C ASN A 697 21.05 -1.95 29.98
N LYS A 698 21.75 -0.82 30.11
CA LYS A 698 21.47 0.24 31.09
C LYS A 698 20.45 1.25 30.60
N LYS A 699 19.88 1.04 29.41
CA LYS A 699 18.80 1.86 28.91
C LYS A 699 17.72 1.02 28.28
N GLY A 700 16.47 1.36 28.60
CA GLY A 700 15.28 0.70 28.09
C GLY A 700 14.44 1.67 27.28
N THR A 701 14.18 1.36 26.01
CA THR A 701 13.21 2.10 25.19
C THR A 701 11.89 1.34 25.15
N VAL A 702 10.84 1.95 25.69
CA VAL A 702 9.49 1.38 25.73
C VAL A 702 8.64 1.93 24.59
N SER A 703 7.95 1.03 23.88
CA SER A 703 6.90 1.37 22.92
C SER A 703 5.59 0.71 23.31
N LEU A 704 4.49 1.48 23.22
CA LEU A 704 3.14 1.05 23.56
C LEU A 704 2.30 1.00 22.29
N GLY A 705 1.65 -0.13 22.05
CA GLY A 705 0.87 -0.39 20.85
C GLY A 705 -0.58 -0.78 21.13
N GLY A 706 -1.42 -0.67 20.10
CA GLY A 706 -2.85 -0.99 20.14
C GLY A 706 -3.17 -2.46 19.84
N ALA A 707 -2.30 -3.41 20.17
CA ALA A 707 -2.52 -4.82 19.86
C ALA A 707 -3.68 -5.41 20.67
N ASN A 708 -4.54 -6.21 20.03
CA ASN A 708 -5.55 -6.99 20.72
C ASN A 708 -4.89 -8.15 21.47
N LEU A 709 -4.74 -8.00 22.78
CA LEU A 709 -4.10 -8.98 23.66
C LEU A 709 -4.96 -10.23 23.94
N GLY A 710 -6.17 -10.28 23.39
CA GLY A 710 -7.18 -11.30 23.68
C GLY A 710 -8.14 -10.92 24.81
N ASN A 711 -8.06 -9.69 25.29
CA ASN A 711 -8.93 -9.10 26.32
C ASN A 711 -10.18 -8.39 25.74
N GLN A 712 -10.40 -8.50 24.43
CA GLN A 712 -11.50 -7.85 23.71
C GLN A 712 -12.72 -8.78 23.54
N THR A 713 -13.03 -9.57 24.57
CA THR A 713 -14.13 -10.53 24.60
C THR A 713 -15.22 -10.09 25.57
N ASP A 714 -16.45 -10.61 25.43
CA ASP A 714 -17.55 -10.23 26.31
C ASP A 714 -17.29 -10.59 27.79
N GLU A 715 -16.53 -11.65 28.05
CA GLU A 715 -16.08 -11.98 29.41
C GLU A 715 -15.26 -10.84 30.04
N TRP A 716 -14.31 -10.28 29.29
CA TRP A 716 -13.40 -9.24 29.78
C TRP A 716 -14.02 -7.84 29.76
N LYS A 717 -14.98 -7.58 28.86
CA LYS A 717 -15.83 -6.38 28.92
C LYS A 717 -16.63 -6.30 30.22
N ASN A 718 -17.02 -7.46 30.79
CA ASN A 718 -17.75 -7.54 32.06
C ASN A 718 -16.83 -7.47 33.30
N LYS A 719 -15.50 -7.35 33.11
CA LYS A 719 -14.50 -7.19 34.17
C LYS A 719 -13.60 -5.97 33.89
N PRO A 720 -14.16 -4.76 33.72
CA PRO A 720 -13.42 -3.59 33.23
C PRO A 720 -12.27 -3.15 34.16
N ASP A 721 -12.37 -3.45 35.46
CA ASP A 721 -11.33 -3.09 36.43
C ASP A 721 -10.27 -4.18 36.64
N ALA A 722 -10.48 -5.39 36.11
CA ALA A 722 -9.54 -6.49 36.26
C ALA A 722 -8.32 -6.29 35.37
N VAL A 723 -7.12 -6.36 35.95
CA VAL A 723 -5.85 -6.29 35.21
C VAL A 723 -5.70 -7.55 34.37
N PHE A 724 -5.57 -7.40 33.05
CA PHE A 724 -5.31 -8.49 32.11
C PHE A 724 -3.81 -8.71 31.92
N VAL A 725 -3.04 -7.62 31.86
CA VAL A 725 -1.59 -7.65 31.80
C VAL A 725 -1.03 -6.43 32.52
N SER A 726 0.12 -6.57 33.17
CA SER A 726 0.90 -5.44 33.66
C SER A 726 2.39 -5.70 33.52
N VAL A 727 3.16 -4.63 33.31
CA VAL A 727 4.62 -4.63 33.30
C VAL A 727 5.10 -3.61 34.32
N THR A 728 5.94 -4.05 35.25
CA THR A 728 6.46 -3.23 36.34
C THR A 728 7.99 -3.32 36.33
N ILE A 729 8.66 -2.18 36.24
CA ILE A 729 10.11 -2.07 36.38
C ILE A 729 10.40 -1.62 37.82
N LYS A 730 11.28 -2.37 38.50
CA LYS A 730 11.72 -2.10 39.87
C LYS A 730 13.23 -1.87 39.91
N ASP A 731 13.66 -0.96 40.77
CA ASP A 731 15.07 -0.72 41.03
C ASP A 731 15.68 -1.78 41.97
N LEU A 732 16.94 -1.59 42.35
CA LEU A 732 17.70 -2.48 43.23
C LEU A 732 17.12 -2.63 44.65
N ASP A 733 16.35 -1.64 45.10
CA ASP A 733 15.69 -1.63 46.41
C ASP A 733 14.23 -2.12 46.31
N ASP A 734 13.86 -2.73 45.17
CA ASP A 734 12.51 -3.16 44.81
C ASP A 734 11.46 -2.01 44.73
N ASN A 735 11.89 -0.74 44.64
CA ASN A 735 10.97 0.37 44.42
C ASN A 735 10.49 0.39 42.96
N VAL A 736 9.22 0.71 42.75
CA VAL A 736 8.63 0.81 41.40
C VAL A 736 9.15 2.07 40.69
N VAL A 737 9.95 1.87 39.64
CA VAL A 737 10.44 2.93 38.75
C VAL A 737 9.33 3.32 37.76
N LYS A 738 8.70 2.31 37.15
CA LYS A 738 7.62 2.52 36.18
C LYS A 738 6.69 1.33 36.12
N GLN A 739 5.41 1.57 35.86
CA GLN A 739 4.41 0.53 35.69
C GLN A 739 3.44 0.89 34.57
N TRP A 740 3.06 -0.14 33.80
CA TRP A 740 1.95 -0.11 32.86
C TRP A 740 1.02 -1.27 33.17
N SER A 741 -0.28 -1.03 33.01
CA SER A 741 -1.30 -2.06 33.16
C SER A 741 -2.38 -1.87 32.11
N VAL A 742 -2.87 -2.98 31.57
CA VAL A 742 -4.04 -3.02 30.70
C VAL A 742 -5.13 -3.77 31.45
N LYS A 743 -6.28 -3.12 31.64
CA LYS A 743 -7.45 -3.74 32.26
C LYS A 743 -8.39 -4.35 31.21
N GLY A 744 -9.53 -4.87 31.64
CA GLY A 744 -10.54 -5.46 30.77
C GLY A 744 -10.93 -4.50 29.64
N ASN A 745 -10.87 -4.98 28.39
CA ASN A 745 -11.22 -4.21 27.18
C ASN A 745 -10.33 -2.98 26.87
N GLU A 746 -9.21 -2.77 27.58
CA GLU A 746 -8.24 -1.71 27.29
C GLU A 746 -7.12 -2.17 26.34
N TYR A 747 -6.28 -1.22 25.92
CA TYR A 747 -5.04 -1.43 25.16
C TYR A 747 -3.90 -0.70 25.87
N PHE A 748 -2.64 -1.08 25.63
CA PHE A 748 -1.50 -0.30 26.13
C PHE A 748 -1.48 1.13 25.58
N ALA A 749 -1.89 1.33 24.32
CA ALA A 749 -2.10 2.64 23.72
C ALA A 749 -3.24 2.60 22.68
N THR A 750 -3.93 3.73 22.49
CA THR A 750 -5.01 3.87 21.50
C THR A 750 -4.62 4.65 20.23
N SER A 751 -3.57 5.52 20.28
CA SER A 751 -2.94 6.19 19.12
C SER A 751 -1.54 6.72 19.50
N ASN A 752 -0.53 6.57 18.62
CA ASN A 752 0.85 7.11 18.67
C ASN A 752 1.28 7.82 19.96
N VAL A 753 1.71 7.03 20.96
CA VAL A 753 2.38 7.55 22.16
C VAL A 753 3.89 7.56 21.88
N PRO A 754 4.61 8.66 22.16
CA PRO A 754 6.06 8.69 22.01
C PRO A 754 6.73 7.59 22.85
N SER A 755 7.83 7.03 22.34
CA SER A 755 8.60 6.03 23.06
C SER A 755 9.12 6.60 24.38
N VAL A 756 9.00 5.83 25.47
CA VAL A 756 9.48 6.23 26.78
C VAL A 756 10.88 5.65 26.98
N SER A 757 11.88 6.50 27.18
CA SER A 757 13.24 6.08 27.57
C SER A 757 13.32 5.97 29.09
N ILE A 758 13.97 4.92 29.57
CA ILE A 758 14.17 4.64 31.00
C ILE A 758 15.63 4.26 31.21
N ASP A 759 16.26 4.90 32.17
CA ASP A 759 17.59 4.50 32.64
C ASP A 759 17.44 3.30 33.57
N LEU A 760 18.28 2.29 33.35
CA LEU A 760 18.27 1.00 34.04
C LEU A 760 19.66 0.75 34.62
N GLU A 761 19.73 -0.08 35.66
CA GLU A 761 20.99 -0.63 36.16
C GLU A 761 20.90 -2.16 36.21
N TYR A 762 22.07 -2.81 36.23
CA TYR A 762 22.12 -4.25 36.44
C TYR A 762 21.51 -4.62 37.79
N GLY A 763 20.66 -5.64 37.82
CA GLY A 763 19.88 -6.05 38.98
C GLY A 763 18.47 -5.45 39.04
N TYR A 764 18.12 -4.49 38.16
CA TYR A 764 16.74 -4.03 38.04
C TYR A 764 15.83 -5.19 37.63
N LYS A 765 14.62 -5.25 38.20
CA LYS A 765 13.65 -6.30 37.92
C LYS A 765 12.53 -5.81 37.02
N ILE A 766 12.10 -6.67 36.10
CA ILE A 766 10.94 -6.45 35.24
C ILE A 766 9.93 -7.55 35.56
N SER A 767 8.95 -7.20 36.39
CA SER A 767 7.87 -8.11 36.77
C SER A 767 6.69 -7.93 35.82
N ILE A 768 6.24 -9.02 35.20
CA ILE A 768 5.09 -9.08 34.30
C ILE A 768 4.01 -9.96 34.92
N TYR A 769 2.79 -9.44 34.98
CA TYR A 769 1.59 -10.25 35.18
C TYR A 769 0.86 -10.36 33.84
N THR A 770 0.38 -11.53 33.45
CA THR A 770 -0.45 -11.70 32.25
C THR A 770 -1.37 -12.91 32.33
N GLU A 771 -2.58 -12.76 31.79
CA GLU A 771 -3.52 -13.87 31.59
C GLU A 771 -3.12 -14.79 30.42
N ARG A 772 -2.19 -14.33 29.56
CA ARG A 772 -1.74 -15.06 28.37
C ARG A 772 -0.21 -15.06 28.25
N PRO A 773 0.49 -15.86 29.07
CA PRO A 773 1.95 -15.88 29.10
C PRO A 773 2.60 -16.35 27.80
N GLN A 774 1.88 -17.12 26.96
CA GLN A 774 2.37 -17.56 25.66
C GLN A 774 2.64 -16.43 24.65
N TYR A 775 2.18 -15.20 24.93
CA TYR A 775 2.44 -14.02 24.08
C TYR A 775 3.51 -13.09 24.63
N VAL A 776 4.17 -13.46 25.73
CA VAL A 776 5.34 -12.76 26.26
C VAL A 776 6.59 -13.40 25.67
N ASN A 777 7.35 -12.62 24.93
CA ASN A 777 8.46 -13.10 24.13
C ASN A 777 9.71 -12.25 24.36
N VAL A 778 10.86 -12.90 24.38
CA VAL A 778 12.17 -12.24 24.35
C VAL A 778 12.81 -12.48 22.99
N TYR A 779 13.37 -11.43 22.42
CA TYR A 779 14.02 -11.42 21.12
C TYR A 779 15.46 -10.95 21.27
N LEU A 780 16.36 -11.49 20.46
CA LEU A 780 17.73 -10.98 20.40
C LEU A 780 17.78 -9.84 19.39
N VAL A 781 18.04 -8.61 19.87
CA VAL A 781 18.04 -7.40 19.05
C VAL A 781 19.13 -7.48 18.00
N SER A 782 20.29 -8.02 18.38
CA SER A 782 21.45 -8.05 17.49
C SER A 782 21.11 -8.79 16.20
N LEU A 783 20.41 -9.93 16.21
CA LEU A 783 20.09 -10.73 15.02
C LEU A 783 19.06 -10.08 14.07
N GLY A 784 18.34 -9.04 14.50
CA GLY A 784 17.29 -8.40 13.69
C GLY A 784 16.08 -9.29 13.37
N SER A 785 16.04 -10.51 13.92
CA SER A 785 14.93 -11.45 13.75
C SER A 785 13.80 -11.12 14.72
N ASN A 786 12.56 -11.12 14.24
CA ASN A 786 11.36 -11.12 15.11
C ASN A 786 10.99 -12.53 15.59
N ASN A 787 11.94 -13.46 15.61
CA ASN A 787 11.74 -14.81 16.11
C ASN A 787 11.96 -14.82 17.61
N PRO A 788 10.98 -15.25 18.42
CA PRO A 788 11.14 -15.34 19.86
C PRO A 788 12.15 -16.43 20.22
N ILE A 789 12.92 -16.20 21.27
CA ILE A 789 13.89 -17.15 21.79
C ILE A 789 13.13 -18.18 22.64
N GLU A 790 13.14 -19.43 22.19
CA GLU A 790 12.31 -20.50 22.78
C GLU A 790 12.60 -20.72 24.27
N ALA A 791 13.85 -20.58 24.70
CA ALA A 791 14.26 -20.76 26.09
C ALA A 791 13.57 -19.80 27.07
N TYR A 792 13.11 -18.64 26.61
CA TYR A 792 12.41 -17.66 27.45
C TYR A 792 10.90 -17.91 27.58
N LYS A 793 10.34 -18.90 26.87
CA LYS A 793 8.91 -19.19 26.97
C LYS A 793 8.59 -19.85 28.30
N THR A 794 7.53 -19.36 28.93
CA THR A 794 6.98 -19.92 30.17
C THR A 794 5.45 -19.94 30.10
N THR A 795 4.84 -20.78 30.92
CA THR A 795 3.39 -20.81 31.16
C THR A 795 2.98 -20.05 32.41
N ASP A 796 3.93 -19.47 33.13
CA ASP A 796 3.66 -18.74 34.37
C ASP A 796 2.98 -17.41 34.09
N LYS A 797 1.90 -17.12 34.84
CA LYS A 797 1.22 -15.81 34.73
C LYS A 797 2.04 -14.67 35.31
N ASN A 798 2.93 -14.96 36.25
CA ASN A 798 3.88 -14.01 36.81
C ASN A 798 5.27 -14.35 36.26
N ILE A 799 5.82 -13.45 35.46
CA ILE A 799 7.12 -13.62 34.81
C ILE A 799 8.03 -12.53 35.33
N GLU A 800 9.22 -12.88 35.79
CA GLU A 800 10.17 -11.92 36.31
C GLU A 800 11.49 -12.03 35.58
N TYR A 801 11.97 -10.89 35.08
CA TYR A 801 13.29 -10.77 34.48
C TYR A 801 14.18 -9.88 35.34
N GLU A 802 15.47 -10.16 35.33
CA GLU A 802 16.51 -9.29 35.86
C GLU A 802 17.32 -8.71 34.70
N VAL A 803 17.62 -7.41 34.75
CA VAL A 803 18.51 -6.75 33.80
C VAL A 803 19.95 -7.11 34.16
N THR A 804 20.69 -7.70 33.23
CA THR A 804 22.09 -8.10 33.43
C THR A 804 22.99 -7.55 32.31
N GLU A 805 24.30 -7.70 32.47
CA GLU A 805 25.26 -7.37 31.41
C GLU A 805 25.04 -8.19 30.14
N ASP A 806 24.54 -9.43 30.29
CA ASP A 806 24.25 -10.36 29.20
C ASP A 806 22.80 -10.26 28.69
N GLY A 807 21.98 -9.32 29.16
CA GLY A 807 20.60 -9.13 28.71
C GLY A 807 19.58 -9.45 29.80
N LEU A 808 18.38 -9.86 29.40
CA LEU A 808 17.34 -10.23 30.36
C LEU A 808 17.55 -11.64 30.91
N ASN A 809 17.74 -11.77 32.22
CA ASN A 809 17.79 -13.05 32.91
C ASN A 809 16.40 -13.45 33.40
N LEU A 810 15.92 -14.65 33.05
CA LEU A 810 14.58 -15.12 33.42
C LEU A 810 14.59 -15.77 34.80
N LEU A 811 14.08 -15.07 35.81
CA LEU A 811 14.11 -15.51 37.21
C LEU A 811 13.10 -16.63 37.54
N ASN A 812 12.17 -16.95 36.64
CA ASN A 812 11.25 -18.08 36.80
C ASN A 812 11.97 -19.44 36.83
N TYR A 813 13.19 -19.53 36.30
CA TYR A 813 14.02 -20.72 36.32
C TYR A 813 15.32 -20.42 37.08
N SER A 814 15.60 -21.17 38.16
CA SER A 814 16.77 -20.91 39.02
C SER A 814 18.12 -21.08 38.32
N ASP A 815 18.15 -21.88 37.25
CA ASP A 815 19.37 -22.26 36.54
C ASP A 815 19.41 -21.64 35.12
N PHE A 816 18.72 -20.51 34.90
CA PHE A 816 18.68 -19.84 33.60
C PHE A 816 20.02 -19.15 33.29
N ASP A 817 20.84 -19.76 32.44
CA ASP A 817 22.08 -19.15 31.96
C ASP A 817 21.80 -18.28 30.73
N THR A 818 21.60 -16.98 30.98
CA THR A 818 21.35 -15.99 29.94
C THR A 818 22.44 -15.99 28.87
N LYS A 819 23.71 -16.08 29.29
CA LYS A 819 24.85 -16.01 28.38
C LYS A 819 24.92 -17.22 27.48
N GLU A 820 24.75 -18.42 28.03
CA GLU A 820 24.76 -19.67 27.25
C GLU A 820 23.59 -19.71 26.27
N VAL A 821 22.38 -19.35 26.72
CA VAL A 821 21.17 -19.30 25.86
C VAL A 821 21.39 -18.38 24.67
N LEU A 822 21.84 -17.14 24.92
CA LEU A 822 22.01 -16.17 23.85
C LEU A 822 23.18 -16.52 22.93
N TYR A 823 24.27 -17.08 23.48
CA TYR A 823 25.38 -17.62 22.68
C TYR A 823 24.91 -18.71 21.72
N GLU A 824 24.14 -19.71 22.21
CA GLU A 824 23.66 -20.80 21.37
C GLU A 824 22.67 -20.32 20.30
N VAL A 825 21.81 -19.33 20.61
CA VAL A 825 20.95 -18.72 19.58
C VAL A 825 21.78 -18.06 18.48
N ILE A 826 22.79 -17.25 18.84
CA ILE A 826 23.68 -16.59 17.88
C ILE A 826 24.41 -17.63 17.03
N LYS A 827 25.08 -18.58 17.69
CA LYS A 827 25.86 -19.64 17.05
C LYS A 827 25.01 -20.46 16.08
N ASN A 828 23.84 -20.93 16.50
CA ASN A 828 22.98 -21.75 15.65
C ASN A 828 22.40 -20.96 14.48
N THR A 829 22.05 -19.69 14.69
CA THR A 829 21.63 -18.80 13.62
C THR A 829 22.73 -18.63 12.59
N TRP A 830 23.96 -18.37 13.02
CA TRP A 830 25.10 -18.16 12.11
C TRP A 830 25.50 -19.45 11.38
N ILE A 831 25.44 -20.61 12.05
CA ILE A 831 25.64 -21.91 11.39
C ILE A 831 24.58 -22.14 10.31
N ALA A 832 23.32 -21.78 10.58
CA ALA A 832 22.24 -21.90 9.60
C ALA A 832 22.45 -20.95 8.41
N GLU A 833 22.82 -19.68 8.66
CA GLU A 833 23.16 -18.71 7.62
C GLU A 833 24.34 -19.20 6.77
N LEU A 834 25.40 -19.71 7.39
CA LEU A 834 26.57 -20.29 6.71
C LEU A 834 26.20 -21.51 5.86
N ARG A 835 25.33 -22.39 6.36
CA ARG A 835 24.89 -23.58 5.60
C ARG A 835 23.99 -23.22 4.43
N ASN A 836 23.11 -22.24 4.59
CA ASN A 836 22.29 -21.72 3.50
C ASN A 836 23.19 -21.09 2.44
N TYR A 837 24.13 -20.25 2.86
CA TYR A 837 25.14 -19.68 1.99
C TYR A 837 25.93 -20.74 1.20
N GLN A 838 26.35 -21.83 1.85
CA GLN A 838 27.05 -22.94 1.20
C GLN A 838 26.19 -23.73 0.19
N LYS A 839 24.87 -23.77 0.38
CA LYS A 839 23.97 -24.50 -0.52
C LYS A 839 23.67 -23.75 -1.81
N ASP A 840 23.69 -22.42 -1.74
CA ASP A 840 23.20 -21.57 -2.82
C ASP A 840 24.34 -20.95 -3.64
N ILE A 841 25.59 -21.35 -3.41
CA ILE A 841 26.79 -20.92 -4.14
C ILE A 841 27.42 -22.06 -4.92
N ASP A 842 27.82 -21.78 -6.16
CA ASP A 842 28.66 -22.68 -6.95
C ASP A 842 30.13 -22.60 -6.55
N ASP A 843 30.89 -23.64 -6.86
CA ASP A 843 32.33 -23.73 -6.53
C ASP A 843 33.13 -22.54 -7.11
N GLU A 844 32.66 -21.97 -8.22
CA GLU A 844 33.27 -20.79 -8.88
C GLU A 844 33.11 -19.52 -8.02
N THR A 845 31.94 -19.27 -7.44
CA THR A 845 31.67 -18.14 -6.53
C THR A 845 32.33 -18.34 -5.17
N LEU A 846 32.43 -19.57 -4.69
CA LEU A 846 33.14 -19.89 -3.45
C LEU A 846 34.66 -19.69 -3.60
N SER A 847 35.18 -19.86 -4.81
CA SER A 847 36.58 -19.56 -5.17
C SER A 847 36.87 -18.08 -5.37
N ASN A 848 35.84 -17.25 -5.57
CA ASN A 848 35.97 -15.88 -6.02
C ASN A 848 35.12 -14.93 -5.17
N LYS A 849 35.65 -14.46 -4.01
CA LYS A 849 35.67 -13.03 -3.61
C LYS A 849 36.12 -12.76 -2.16
N ARG A 850 37.28 -12.10 -2.08
CA ARG A 850 37.77 -11.11 -1.09
C ARG A 850 38.28 -11.60 0.26
N LEU A 851 39.46 -12.22 0.22
CA LEU A 851 40.61 -11.82 1.07
C LEU A 851 41.92 -12.24 0.39
N ASP A 852 42.07 -11.95 -0.91
CA ASP A 852 43.36 -12.04 -1.56
C ASP A 852 43.69 -10.68 -2.18
N LEU A 853 44.29 -9.83 -1.34
CA LEU A 853 44.96 -8.61 -1.78
C LEU A 853 46.34 -8.92 -2.39
N THR A 854 46.68 -10.19 -2.62
CA THR A 854 48.01 -10.68 -3.02
C THR A 854 48.11 -11.21 -4.44
N GLU A 855 47.04 -11.38 -5.22
CA GLU A 855 47.24 -11.81 -6.62
C GLU A 855 47.43 -10.66 -7.63
N LYS A 856 48.62 -10.07 -7.56
CA LYS A 856 49.56 -10.13 -8.68
C LYS A 856 50.97 -10.36 -8.13
N ASN A 857 51.31 -11.66 -8.15
CA ASN A 857 52.53 -12.37 -7.76
C ASN A 857 52.76 -12.62 -6.26
#